data_AF-A0A816W9A8-F1
#
_entry.id   AF-A0A816W9A8-F1
#
_cell.length_a   1.000
_cell.length_b   1.000
_cell.length_c   1.000
_cell.angle_alpha   90.00
_cell.angle_beta   90.00
_cell.angle_gamma   90.00
#
_symmetry.space_group_name_H-M   'P 1'
#
loop_
_entity.id
_entity.type
_entity.pdbx_description
1 polymer ?
#
loop_
_entity_poly.entity_id
_entity_poly.type
_entity_poly.pdbx_seq_one_letter_code
_entity_poly.pdbx_strand_id
1 'polypeptide(L)'
;MAVSKEHPAIHRKLALIIGNDNYRKPYNRLNHSNNNVNDLSSALKKINFDVTKLCDSNKKQLITTIIDFTKTINDGDLVLFYFSGHACQAIKKNYIIPIDDNKIESDTDIEDFSVNIERTIERLVEINPSYLTVFILDCCKTYVVENASTSNTSTKVTALSEIRPPVGAFVQYACAANQTIRDAVETDRNSLFTKHLLKNIARENVDFTEVFRDITNDVYKEGSRKQMPFSINKFQGNGPVYLNQVIKPVKPEPQPKQSFDDEWDEKSEGNLELTKKAHAQIKAYYDNFPSIEDVMNDKKPEMKEAKAFTDSILQSVPSGNVTEGATVCHVLKNMLQAQNIECLFYDSTHGKDLHDSSGILAEISSQERPFILKLNSSDGLGGGRGPTTQHGAIRFARILTESIQNNKVHPVIQDVLGRLSEAHRTDKENINVAAVYVGSFNFAYTVKNWTLGTVESLPELEKNLKDKFEQFSDAKIHPLLCRPAFDISDFDKQGNKTFPNPSETYEVGPPGRTQKYTSPAGWTRYGLKVIGKYSDGDSWLDPFRDPGNWYRAFHGTGRASADDFNKSKQSFDQQYAPVDALASIYKTGFRPARVAAFGSGVYCSPDPTFPEKKYVGVVQCDTQQGRKNFKCMLQVAVSPDGVVCTSDKNIWVVSNPEDIRPYGILIKEA
;
A
#
# COMPACT_ATOMS: atom_id res chain seq x y z
N MET A 1 36.37 19.65 -18.18
CA MET A 1 35.02 19.73 -18.76
C MET A 1 34.02 19.49 -17.64
N ALA A 2 32.97 20.31 -17.59
CA ALA A 2 32.10 20.48 -16.42
C ALA A 2 31.25 19.24 -16.10
N VAL A 3 31.07 19.04 -14.79
CA VAL A 3 30.29 18.01 -14.11
C VAL A 3 28.78 18.15 -14.41
N SER A 4 28.11 17.07 -14.80
CA SER A 4 26.64 16.98 -14.87
C SER A 4 26.06 16.67 -13.50
N LYS A 5 25.12 17.51 -13.04
CA LYS A 5 24.40 17.44 -11.76
C LYS A 5 23.27 16.40 -11.85
N GLU A 6 23.15 15.48 -10.90
CA GLU A 6 21.99 14.57 -10.81
C GLU A 6 20.82 15.21 -10.05
N HIS A 7 19.65 15.09 -10.67
CA HIS A 7 18.36 15.70 -10.37
C HIS A 7 17.43 14.68 -9.67
N PRO A 8 16.40 15.09 -8.89
CA PRO A 8 15.35 14.18 -8.42
C PRO A 8 14.75 13.43 -9.61
N ALA A 9 14.45 12.14 -9.45
CA ALA A 9 13.94 11.29 -10.53
C ALA A 9 12.80 11.99 -11.27
N ILE A 10 13.08 12.44 -12.49
CA ILE A 10 12.12 13.18 -13.31
C ILE A 10 11.18 12.13 -13.88
N HIS A 11 10.01 11.97 -13.27
CA HIS A 11 8.92 11.18 -13.86
C HIS A 11 8.66 11.70 -15.27
N ARG A 12 8.59 10.82 -16.27
CA ARG A 12 8.19 11.25 -17.61
C ARG A 12 6.74 11.73 -17.51
N LYS A 13 6.47 12.86 -18.15
CA LYS A 13 5.17 13.51 -18.07
C LYS A 13 4.48 13.33 -19.40
N LEU A 14 3.35 12.64 -19.41
CA LEU A 14 2.58 12.33 -20.61
C LEU A 14 1.22 13.00 -20.51
N ALA A 15 0.75 13.64 -21.58
CA ALA A 15 -0.59 14.22 -21.62
C ALA A 15 -1.34 13.79 -22.88
N LEU A 16 -2.56 13.29 -22.69
CA LEU A 16 -3.56 13.16 -23.74
C LEU A 16 -4.59 14.26 -23.55
N ILE A 17 -4.67 15.19 -24.50
CA ILE A 17 -5.57 16.33 -24.45
C ILE A 17 -6.51 16.30 -25.67
N ILE A 18 -7.82 16.35 -25.40
CA ILE A 18 -8.86 16.13 -26.40
C ILE A 18 -9.88 17.28 -26.32
N GLY A 19 -10.22 17.85 -27.48
CA GLY A 19 -11.14 18.97 -27.58
C GLY A 19 -12.12 18.78 -28.72
N ASN A 20 -13.42 18.93 -28.47
CA ASN A 20 -14.45 18.84 -29.50
C ASN A 20 -15.30 20.12 -29.50
N ASP A 21 -15.31 20.82 -30.63
CA ASP A 21 -16.15 22.00 -30.89
C ASP A 21 -17.12 21.77 -32.05
N ASN A 22 -16.65 21.12 -33.12
CA ASN A 22 -17.33 21.04 -34.40
C ASN A 22 -18.30 19.84 -34.50
N TYR A 23 -19.22 19.75 -33.54
CA TYR A 23 -20.34 18.79 -33.56
C TYR A 23 -21.16 18.94 -34.85
N ARG A 24 -21.60 17.81 -35.41
CA ARG A 24 -22.37 17.79 -36.67
C ARG A 24 -23.72 18.47 -36.49
N LYS A 25 -24.38 18.26 -35.34
CA LYS A 25 -25.62 18.97 -34.99
C LYS A 25 -25.32 20.43 -34.64
N PRO A 26 -25.85 21.41 -35.40
CA PRO A 26 -25.49 22.83 -35.23
C PRO A 26 -25.72 23.38 -33.82
N TYR A 27 -26.76 22.92 -33.14
CA TYR A 27 -27.12 23.37 -31.78
C TYR A 27 -26.25 22.79 -30.66
N ASN A 28 -25.41 21.79 -30.95
CA ASN A 28 -24.41 21.24 -30.02
C ASN A 28 -23.00 21.79 -30.29
N ARG A 29 -22.82 22.72 -31.22
CA ARG A 29 -21.48 23.27 -31.53
C ARG A 29 -20.96 24.11 -30.36
N LEU A 30 -19.68 23.95 -30.07
CA LEU A 30 -18.94 24.74 -29.09
C LEU A 30 -17.88 25.60 -29.80
N ASN A 31 -17.23 26.48 -29.05
CA ASN A 31 -16.34 27.51 -29.57
C ASN A 31 -15.04 27.69 -28.75
N HIS A 32 -14.83 26.86 -27.73
CA HIS A 32 -13.71 27.01 -26.79
C HIS A 32 -12.87 25.75 -26.66
N SER A 33 -13.41 24.55 -26.92
CA SER A 33 -12.71 23.29 -26.63
C SER A 33 -11.40 23.15 -27.41
N ASN A 34 -11.39 23.56 -28.68
CA ASN A 34 -10.18 23.54 -29.49
C ASN A 34 -9.17 24.61 -29.03
N ASN A 35 -9.64 25.79 -28.63
CA ASN A 35 -8.76 26.84 -28.07
C ASN A 35 -8.13 26.37 -26.76
N ASN A 36 -8.94 25.80 -25.86
CA ASN A 36 -8.53 25.24 -24.59
C ASN A 36 -7.39 24.23 -24.77
N VAL A 37 -7.59 23.28 -25.69
CA VAL A 37 -6.64 22.22 -25.97
C VAL A 37 -5.37 22.75 -26.65
N ASN A 38 -5.48 23.71 -27.56
CA ASN A 38 -4.31 24.33 -28.19
C ASN A 38 -3.44 25.06 -27.16
N ASP A 39 -4.05 25.91 -26.34
CA ASP A 39 -3.35 26.74 -25.38
C ASP A 39 -2.79 25.88 -24.22
N LEU A 40 -3.53 24.86 -23.76
CA LEU A 40 -3.06 23.91 -22.75
C LEU A 40 -1.92 23.03 -23.27
N SER A 41 -1.98 22.60 -24.54
CA SER A 41 -0.87 21.88 -25.19
C SER A 41 0.43 22.68 -25.09
N SER A 42 0.35 23.96 -25.46
CA SER A 42 1.50 24.87 -25.40
C SER A 42 2.00 25.08 -23.98
N ALA A 43 1.10 25.19 -22.99
CA ALA A 43 1.48 25.33 -21.58
C ALA A 43 2.15 24.08 -21.02
N LEU A 44 1.57 22.89 -21.25
CA LEU A 44 2.11 21.61 -20.77
C LEU A 44 3.47 21.28 -21.39
N LYS A 45 3.66 21.56 -22.68
CA LYS A 45 4.96 21.41 -23.35
C LYS A 45 6.06 22.28 -22.72
N LYS A 46 5.72 23.49 -22.25
CA LYS A 46 6.69 24.37 -21.56
C LYS A 46 7.17 23.83 -20.21
N ILE A 47 6.41 22.90 -19.60
CA ILE A 47 6.75 22.25 -18.33
C ILE A 47 7.09 20.76 -18.50
N ASN A 48 7.55 20.41 -19.71
CA ASN A 48 8.10 19.11 -20.11
C ASN A 48 7.12 17.93 -20.15
N PHE A 49 5.85 18.17 -20.46
CA PHE A 49 4.95 17.09 -20.89
C PHE A 49 5.18 16.75 -22.36
N ASP A 50 5.23 15.44 -22.66
CA ASP A 50 4.96 14.93 -24.00
C ASP A 50 3.46 14.90 -24.22
N VAL A 51 2.97 15.63 -25.24
CA VAL A 51 1.55 15.93 -25.41
C VAL A 51 1.03 15.31 -26.70
N THR A 52 0.17 14.31 -26.54
CA THR A 52 -0.72 13.81 -27.59
C THR A 52 -1.98 14.67 -27.62
N LYS A 53 -2.21 15.36 -28.74
CA LYS A 53 -3.33 16.29 -28.93
C LYS A 53 -4.30 15.77 -29.97
N LEU A 54 -5.60 15.83 -29.68
CA LEU A 54 -6.67 15.49 -30.62
C LEU A 54 -7.77 16.57 -30.59
N CYS A 55 -8.14 17.08 -31.76
CA CYS A 55 -9.21 18.07 -31.92
C CYS A 55 -10.29 17.52 -32.85
N ASP A 56 -11.55 17.82 -32.54
CA ASP A 56 -12.74 17.49 -33.34
C ASP A 56 -12.77 16.03 -33.82
N SER A 57 -12.88 15.14 -32.85
CA SER A 57 -12.70 13.70 -33.05
C SER A 57 -14.01 12.91 -33.09
N ASN A 58 -14.10 11.98 -34.04
CA ASN A 58 -15.17 10.99 -34.09
C ASN A 58 -14.91 9.83 -33.12
N LYS A 59 -15.91 8.97 -32.88
CA LYS A 59 -15.79 7.84 -31.92
C LYS A 59 -14.56 6.96 -32.19
N LYS A 60 -14.29 6.64 -33.46
CA LYS A 60 -13.17 5.77 -33.85
C LYS A 60 -11.83 6.43 -33.50
N GLN A 61 -11.67 7.71 -33.84
CA GLN A 61 -10.46 8.48 -33.53
C GLN A 61 -10.23 8.59 -32.01
N LEU A 62 -11.28 8.83 -31.23
CA LEU A 62 -11.19 8.86 -29.77
C LEU A 62 -10.67 7.52 -29.22
N ILE A 63 -11.31 6.41 -29.59
CA ILE A 63 -10.91 5.07 -29.11
C ILE A 63 -9.48 4.73 -29.54
N THR A 64 -9.16 4.91 -30.82
CA THR A 64 -7.81 4.62 -31.33
C THR A 64 -6.75 5.46 -30.63
N THR A 65 -6.99 6.76 -30.46
CA THR A 65 -6.02 7.65 -29.80
C THR A 65 -5.84 7.32 -28.33
N ILE A 66 -6.92 6.99 -27.60
CA ILE A 66 -6.84 6.54 -26.20
C ILE A 66 -6.02 5.24 -26.13
N ILE A 67 -6.29 4.27 -27.00
CA ILE A 67 -5.54 3.00 -27.04
C ILE A 67 -4.07 3.24 -27.37
N ASP A 68 -3.76 4.07 -28.37
CA ASP A 68 -2.37 4.30 -28.77
C ASP A 68 -1.61 5.09 -27.71
N PHE A 69 -2.25 6.08 -27.09
CA PHE A 69 -1.67 6.78 -25.94
C PHE A 69 -1.38 5.82 -24.78
N THR A 70 -2.29 4.88 -24.50
CA THR A 70 -2.05 3.89 -23.43
C THR A 70 -0.82 3.02 -23.66
N LYS A 71 -0.41 2.80 -24.91
CA LYS A 71 0.82 2.06 -25.24
C LYS A 71 2.10 2.86 -25.01
N THR A 72 2.01 4.18 -24.85
CA THR A 72 3.17 5.05 -24.58
C THR A 72 3.49 5.20 -23.10
N ILE A 73 2.52 4.86 -22.24
CA ILE A 73 2.61 4.97 -20.79
C ILE A 73 3.47 3.81 -20.26
N ASN A 74 4.45 4.16 -19.44
CA ASN A 74 5.16 3.24 -18.57
C ASN A 74 4.63 3.42 -17.14
N ASP A 75 4.66 2.34 -16.37
CA ASP A 75 4.37 2.44 -14.95
C ASP A 75 5.37 3.39 -14.26
N GLY A 76 4.85 4.34 -13.47
CA GLY A 76 5.65 5.37 -12.83
C GLY A 76 5.63 6.74 -13.52
N ASP A 77 4.96 6.88 -14.66
CA ASP A 77 4.81 8.15 -15.38
C ASP A 77 3.82 9.09 -14.66
N LEU A 78 3.96 10.41 -14.84
CA LEU A 78 2.91 11.37 -14.52
C LEU A 78 2.00 11.52 -15.74
N VAL A 79 0.79 10.95 -15.67
CA VAL A 79 -0.14 10.92 -16.80
C VAL A 79 -1.24 11.96 -16.60
N LEU A 80 -1.51 12.77 -17.62
CA LEU A 80 -2.60 13.75 -17.61
C LEU A 80 -3.56 13.47 -18.79
N PHE A 81 -4.83 13.24 -18.47
CA PHE A 81 -5.91 13.18 -19.43
C PHE A 81 -6.77 14.45 -19.29
N TYR A 82 -6.92 15.21 -20.37
CA TYR A 82 -7.79 16.39 -20.40
C TYR A 82 -8.82 16.23 -21.52
N PHE A 83 -10.09 16.44 -21.20
CA PHE A 83 -11.16 16.48 -22.19
C PHE A 83 -11.98 17.76 -22.05
N SER A 84 -12.19 18.47 -23.16
CA SER A 84 -13.10 19.62 -23.27
C SER A 84 -14.11 19.39 -24.39
N GLY A 85 -15.39 19.51 -24.04
CA GLY A 85 -16.48 19.24 -24.98
C GLY A 85 -17.76 18.79 -24.26
N HIS A 86 -18.68 18.21 -25.01
CA HIS A 86 -19.87 17.58 -24.44
C HIS A 86 -19.56 16.22 -23.83
N ALA A 87 -19.99 16.04 -22.59
CA ALA A 87 -20.11 14.75 -21.94
C ALA A 87 -21.43 14.68 -21.15
N CYS A 88 -22.02 13.50 -21.06
CA CYS A 88 -23.29 13.31 -20.37
C CYS A 88 -23.38 11.95 -19.72
N GLN A 89 -24.34 11.80 -18.81
CA GLN A 89 -24.68 10.53 -18.21
C GLN A 89 -25.81 9.85 -19.00
N ALA A 90 -25.61 8.59 -19.38
CA ALA A 90 -26.63 7.70 -19.93
C ALA A 90 -26.49 6.32 -19.28
N ILE A 91 -27.61 5.65 -18.98
CA ILE A 91 -27.60 4.28 -18.41
C ILE A 91 -26.64 4.17 -17.20
N LYS A 92 -26.67 5.19 -16.32
CA LYS A 92 -25.84 5.31 -15.09
C LYS A 92 -24.31 5.34 -15.31
N LYS A 93 -23.84 5.59 -16.53
CA LYS A 93 -22.43 5.75 -16.88
C LYS A 93 -22.18 7.06 -17.61
N ASN A 94 -20.94 7.52 -17.61
CA ASN A 94 -20.57 8.77 -18.23
C ASN A 94 -19.91 8.58 -19.59
N TYR A 95 -20.27 9.42 -20.55
CA TYR A 95 -19.82 9.31 -21.92
C TYR A 95 -19.29 10.63 -22.48
N ILE A 96 -18.14 10.57 -23.16
CA ILE A 96 -17.64 11.63 -24.05
C ILE A 96 -18.41 11.57 -25.36
N ILE A 97 -19.00 12.69 -25.76
CA ILE A 97 -19.71 12.82 -27.03
C ILE A 97 -18.71 13.17 -28.15
N PRO A 98 -18.60 12.33 -29.20
CA PRO A 98 -17.78 12.63 -30.36
C PRO A 98 -18.41 13.67 -31.29
N ILE A 99 -17.64 14.23 -32.22
CA ILE A 99 -18.19 15.22 -33.17
C ILE A 99 -19.19 14.61 -34.16
N ASP A 100 -19.16 13.30 -34.44
CA ASP A 100 -20.14 12.61 -35.28
C ASP A 100 -21.45 12.28 -34.53
N ASP A 101 -21.94 13.27 -33.77
CA ASP A 101 -23.14 13.24 -32.93
C ASP A 101 -24.46 13.17 -33.72
N ASN A 102 -24.39 13.26 -35.05
CA ASN A 102 -25.51 12.98 -35.93
C ASN A 102 -25.96 11.52 -35.91
N LYS A 103 -25.15 10.61 -35.34
CA LYS A 103 -25.53 9.20 -35.10
C LYS A 103 -26.31 8.98 -33.80
N ILE A 104 -26.37 9.98 -32.92
CA ILE A 104 -27.06 9.90 -31.63
C ILE A 104 -28.44 10.53 -31.81
N GLU A 105 -29.47 9.76 -32.13
CA GLU A 105 -30.84 10.27 -32.36
C GLU A 105 -31.72 10.19 -31.12
N SER A 106 -31.35 9.35 -30.15
CA SER A 106 -32.02 9.12 -28.89
C SER A 106 -31.01 9.02 -27.72
N ASP A 107 -31.51 8.97 -26.49
CA ASP A 107 -30.69 8.76 -25.29
C ASP A 107 -30.07 7.35 -25.22
N THR A 108 -30.74 6.34 -25.77
CA THR A 108 -30.22 4.97 -25.87
C THR A 108 -29.02 4.85 -26.81
N ASP A 109 -28.96 5.69 -27.85
CA ASP A 109 -27.85 5.70 -28.82
C ASP A 109 -26.52 6.18 -28.20
N ILE A 110 -26.57 6.85 -27.05
CA ILE A 110 -25.38 7.42 -26.40
C ILE A 110 -24.37 6.32 -26.07
N GLU A 111 -24.82 5.17 -25.56
CA GLU A 111 -23.92 4.06 -25.24
C GLU A 111 -23.19 3.53 -26.49
N ASP A 112 -23.93 3.39 -27.59
CA ASP A 112 -23.44 2.78 -28.84
C ASP A 112 -22.58 3.73 -29.68
N PHE A 113 -22.77 5.04 -29.57
CA PHE A 113 -22.06 6.02 -30.40
C PHE A 113 -21.14 6.97 -29.63
N SER A 114 -20.97 6.79 -28.33
CA SER A 114 -20.06 7.60 -27.50
C SER A 114 -18.93 6.78 -26.87
N VAL A 115 -18.03 7.43 -26.11
CA VAL A 115 -16.89 6.78 -25.43
C VAL A 115 -17.09 6.83 -23.93
N ASN A 116 -17.07 5.67 -23.27
CA ASN A 116 -17.26 5.56 -21.82
C ASN A 116 -16.05 6.13 -21.04
N ILE A 117 -16.31 7.07 -20.13
CA ILE A 117 -15.28 7.78 -19.38
C ILE A 117 -14.71 6.90 -18.27
N GLU A 118 -15.54 6.15 -17.55
CA GLU A 118 -15.08 5.25 -16.49
C GLU A 118 -14.08 4.22 -17.03
N ARG A 119 -14.37 3.61 -18.18
CA ARG A 119 -13.48 2.65 -18.85
C ARG A 119 -12.17 3.28 -19.32
N THR A 120 -12.21 4.56 -19.69
CA THR A 120 -11.00 5.33 -20.05
C THR A 120 -10.14 5.58 -18.81
N ILE A 121 -10.77 5.97 -17.70
CA ILE A 121 -10.10 6.16 -16.41
C ILE A 121 -9.47 4.87 -15.92
N GLU A 122 -10.25 3.78 -15.87
CA GLU A 122 -9.79 2.45 -15.48
C GLU A 122 -8.56 2.04 -16.29
N ARG A 123 -8.66 2.09 -17.63
CA ARG A 123 -7.56 1.67 -18.51
C ARG A 123 -6.27 2.47 -18.28
N LEU A 124 -6.36 3.79 -18.11
CA LEU A 124 -5.18 4.64 -17.93
C LEU A 124 -4.53 4.43 -16.55
N VAL A 125 -5.35 4.20 -15.51
CA VAL A 125 -4.86 3.93 -14.15
C VAL A 125 -4.29 2.52 -14.02
N GLU A 126 -4.92 1.52 -14.66
CA GLU A 126 -4.44 0.12 -14.69
C GLU A 126 -3.02 -0.01 -15.25
N ILE A 127 -2.64 0.85 -16.20
CA ILE A 127 -1.31 0.84 -16.85
C ILE A 127 -0.25 1.64 -16.06
N ASN A 128 -0.69 2.56 -15.19
CA ASN A 128 0.19 3.40 -14.37
C ASN A 128 -0.09 3.27 -12.85
N PRO A 129 -0.04 2.04 -12.28
CA PRO A 129 -0.42 1.80 -10.89
C PRO A 129 0.54 2.42 -9.86
N SER A 130 1.80 2.65 -10.21
CA SER A 130 2.85 3.10 -9.29
C SER A 130 2.86 4.62 -9.07
N TYR A 131 2.21 5.41 -9.93
CA TYR A 131 2.23 6.87 -9.81
C TYR A 131 0.88 7.54 -10.14
N LEU A 132 0.89 8.85 -10.36
CA LEU A 132 -0.30 9.69 -10.46
C LEU A 132 -0.86 9.75 -11.89
N THR A 133 -2.17 9.52 -12.02
CA THR A 133 -2.93 9.83 -13.24
C THR A 133 -3.98 10.91 -12.96
N VAL A 134 -3.84 12.07 -13.61
CA VAL A 134 -4.68 13.25 -13.48
C VAL A 134 -5.71 13.27 -14.61
N PHE A 135 -7.00 13.34 -14.28
CA PHE A 135 -8.09 13.51 -15.23
C PHE A 135 -8.74 14.88 -15.03
N ILE A 136 -8.88 15.64 -16.10
CA ILE A 136 -9.52 16.96 -16.10
C ILE A 136 -10.67 16.94 -17.10
N LEU A 137 -11.90 17.12 -16.60
CA LEU A 137 -13.14 17.02 -17.37
C LEU A 137 -13.80 18.41 -17.45
N ASP A 138 -13.57 19.11 -18.56
CA ASP A 138 -14.11 20.45 -18.84
C ASP A 138 -15.38 20.36 -19.70
N CYS A 139 -16.47 19.89 -19.07
CA CYS A 139 -17.70 19.44 -19.73
C CYS A 139 -18.97 20.18 -19.29
N CYS A 140 -18.88 21.46 -18.93
CA CYS A 140 -19.96 22.17 -18.22
C CYS A 140 -21.17 22.60 -19.07
N LYS A 141 -21.20 22.29 -20.37
CA LYS A 141 -22.28 22.64 -21.29
C LYS A 141 -23.19 21.43 -21.55
N THR A 142 -24.50 21.65 -21.47
CA THR A 142 -25.53 20.62 -21.69
C THR A 142 -25.45 20.08 -23.12
N TYR A 143 -25.47 18.75 -23.27
CA TYR A 143 -25.66 18.09 -24.56
C TYR A 143 -27.17 17.90 -24.84
N VAL A 144 -27.60 18.17 -26.07
CA VAL A 144 -29.01 18.09 -26.48
C VAL A 144 -29.23 16.98 -27.49
N VAL A 145 -30.23 16.13 -27.23
CA VAL A 145 -30.74 15.13 -28.18
C VAL A 145 -32.12 15.61 -28.65
N GLU A 146 -32.26 15.86 -29.96
CA GLU A 146 -33.55 16.13 -30.57
C GLU A 146 -34.17 14.81 -31.03
N ASN A 147 -35.35 14.48 -30.51
CA ASN A 147 -36.08 13.28 -30.89
C ASN A 147 -36.79 13.52 -32.24
N ALA A 148 -36.35 12.85 -33.30
CA ALA A 148 -36.94 12.98 -34.65
C ALA A 148 -38.44 12.60 -34.72
N SER A 149 -38.93 11.76 -33.80
CA SER A 149 -40.31 11.25 -33.79
C SER A 149 -41.36 12.22 -33.24
N THR A 150 -40.96 13.34 -32.65
CA THR A 150 -41.85 14.33 -32.02
C THR A 150 -41.31 15.72 -32.30
N SER A 151 -41.85 16.40 -33.32
CA SER A 151 -41.32 17.61 -33.93
C SER A 151 -41.27 18.87 -33.04
N ASN A 152 -41.32 18.76 -31.70
CA ASN A 152 -41.23 19.90 -30.78
C ASN A 152 -40.64 19.59 -29.39
N THR A 153 -40.04 18.42 -29.14
CA THR A 153 -39.46 18.09 -27.82
C THR A 153 -37.98 17.69 -27.91
N SER A 154 -37.09 18.64 -27.60
CA SER A 154 -35.68 18.37 -27.33
C SER A 154 -35.53 17.74 -25.94
N THR A 155 -34.94 16.56 -25.84
CA THR A 155 -34.63 15.93 -24.54
C THR A 155 -33.22 16.35 -24.14
N LYS A 156 -33.09 17.03 -23.00
CA LYS A 156 -31.79 17.35 -22.41
C LYS A 156 -31.29 16.13 -21.66
N VAL A 157 -30.09 15.67 -22.00
CA VAL A 157 -29.48 14.53 -21.32
C VAL A 157 -28.88 15.01 -19.99
N THR A 158 -28.90 14.14 -18.98
CA THR A 158 -28.31 14.40 -17.68
C THR A 158 -26.83 14.77 -17.83
N ALA A 159 -26.43 15.83 -17.14
CA ALA A 159 -25.03 16.25 -17.10
C ALA A 159 -24.13 15.14 -16.51
N LEU A 160 -22.83 15.29 -16.69
CA LEU A 160 -21.83 14.36 -16.20
C LEU A 160 -22.00 14.08 -14.69
N SER A 161 -22.19 12.82 -14.32
CA SER A 161 -22.32 12.42 -12.92
C SER A 161 -20.96 12.26 -12.26
N GLU A 162 -20.95 12.18 -10.92
CA GLU A 162 -19.74 11.88 -10.18
C GLU A 162 -19.21 10.48 -10.53
N ILE A 163 -17.96 10.41 -11.00
CA ILE A 163 -17.22 9.17 -11.25
C ILE A 163 -16.51 8.75 -9.96
N ARG A 164 -16.51 7.45 -9.66
CA ARG A 164 -15.71 6.87 -8.57
C ARG A 164 -14.43 6.26 -9.17
N PRO A 165 -13.31 6.99 -9.24
CA PRO A 165 -12.12 6.49 -9.91
C PRO A 165 -11.33 5.48 -9.05
N PRO A 166 -10.49 4.62 -9.65
CA PRO A 166 -9.57 3.73 -8.91
C PRO A 166 -8.50 4.50 -8.11
N VAL A 167 -7.80 3.80 -7.21
CA VAL A 167 -6.64 4.35 -6.48
C VAL A 167 -5.51 4.68 -7.47
N GLY A 168 -4.84 5.82 -7.27
CA GLY A 168 -3.83 6.36 -8.19
C GLY A 168 -4.37 7.47 -9.11
N ALA A 169 -5.68 7.69 -9.11
CA ALA A 169 -6.31 8.74 -9.91
C ALA A 169 -6.57 10.03 -9.11
N PHE A 170 -6.49 11.16 -9.81
CA PHE A 170 -7.06 12.44 -9.38
C PHE A 170 -8.01 12.92 -10.47
N VAL A 171 -9.28 13.14 -10.16
CA VAL A 171 -10.28 13.61 -11.14
C VAL A 171 -10.73 15.02 -10.77
N GLN A 172 -10.54 15.96 -11.67
CA GLN A 172 -10.97 17.35 -11.57
C GLN A 172 -12.09 17.63 -12.56
N TYR A 173 -13.22 18.11 -12.06
CA TYR A 173 -14.34 18.57 -12.86
C TYR A 173 -14.33 20.09 -12.94
N ALA A 174 -14.69 20.66 -14.09
CA ALA A 174 -14.80 22.10 -14.24
C ALA A 174 -16.04 22.71 -13.56
N CYS A 175 -17.03 21.90 -13.18
CA CYS A 175 -18.26 22.29 -12.46
C CYS A 175 -18.73 21.11 -11.59
N ALA A 176 -19.74 21.34 -10.74
CA ALA A 176 -20.25 20.31 -9.85
C ALA A 176 -20.84 19.15 -10.65
N ALA A 177 -20.78 17.94 -10.10
CA ALA A 177 -21.43 16.78 -10.71
C ALA A 177 -22.93 17.06 -10.91
N ASN A 178 -23.46 16.61 -12.04
CA ASN A 178 -24.84 16.85 -12.48
C ASN A 178 -25.18 18.33 -12.74
N GLN A 179 -24.19 19.22 -12.80
CA GLN A 179 -24.39 20.65 -13.09
C GLN A 179 -24.04 20.99 -14.54
N THR A 180 -24.83 21.89 -15.15
CA THR A 180 -24.47 22.58 -16.40
C THR A 180 -24.61 24.08 -16.22
N ILE A 181 -23.69 24.86 -16.78
CA ILE A 181 -23.73 26.33 -16.73
C ILE A 181 -24.33 26.84 -18.04
N ARG A 182 -25.59 27.28 -18.00
CA ARG A 182 -26.35 27.72 -19.17
C ARG A 182 -26.08 29.17 -19.60
N ASP A 183 -25.63 30.02 -18.68
CA ASP A 183 -25.67 31.49 -18.84
C ASP A 183 -24.28 32.15 -18.95
N ALA A 184 -23.21 31.37 -19.07
CA ALA A 184 -21.88 31.95 -19.28
C ALA A 184 -21.71 32.28 -20.77
N VAL A 185 -22.02 33.51 -21.16
CA VAL A 185 -21.46 34.07 -22.39
C VAL A 185 -19.96 34.24 -22.13
N GLU A 186 -19.21 33.21 -22.43
CA GLU A 186 -17.75 33.24 -22.39
C GLU A 186 -17.28 34.06 -23.60
N THR A 187 -16.99 35.34 -23.40
CA THR A 187 -16.38 36.21 -24.42
C THR A 187 -14.88 35.97 -24.56
N ASP A 188 -14.31 35.24 -23.60
CA ASP A 188 -12.90 34.90 -23.58
C ASP A 188 -12.57 33.79 -24.58
N ARG A 189 -11.31 33.74 -24.98
CA ARG A 189 -10.79 32.74 -25.92
C ARG A 189 -10.97 31.30 -25.42
N ASN A 190 -10.77 31.08 -24.13
CA ASN A 190 -10.82 29.79 -23.45
C ASN A 190 -11.99 29.75 -22.46
N SER A 191 -12.43 28.55 -22.09
CA SER A 191 -13.41 28.38 -21.01
C SER A 191 -12.89 28.98 -19.70
N LEU A 192 -13.79 29.40 -18.81
CA LEU A 192 -13.41 30.00 -17.53
C LEU A 192 -12.48 29.07 -16.72
N PHE A 193 -12.80 27.77 -16.71
CA PHE A 193 -11.96 26.77 -16.04
C PHE A 193 -10.56 26.70 -16.68
N THR A 194 -10.47 26.62 -18.00
CA THR A 194 -9.19 26.50 -18.70
C THR A 194 -8.36 27.78 -18.58
N LYS A 195 -8.98 28.96 -18.55
CA LYS A 195 -8.32 30.23 -18.26
C LYS A 195 -7.54 30.18 -16.94
N HIS A 196 -8.17 29.69 -15.87
CA HIS A 196 -7.51 29.57 -14.57
C HIS A 196 -6.55 28.37 -14.49
N LEU A 197 -6.82 27.29 -15.22
CA LEU A 197 -5.89 26.18 -15.38
C LEU A 197 -4.56 26.66 -15.97
N LEU A 198 -4.61 27.41 -17.09
CA LEU A 198 -3.43 27.94 -17.77
C LEU A 198 -2.61 28.88 -16.87
N LYS A 199 -3.28 29.67 -16.03
CA LYS A 199 -2.65 30.57 -15.05
C LYS A 199 -1.85 29.81 -13.99
N ASN A 200 -2.31 28.63 -13.57
CA ASN A 200 -1.81 27.94 -12.38
C ASN A 200 -0.97 26.68 -12.69
N ILE A 201 -1.21 25.99 -13.81
CA ILE A 201 -0.62 24.68 -14.12
C ILE A 201 0.91 24.68 -14.19
N ALA A 202 1.50 25.83 -14.55
CA ALA A 202 2.94 26.00 -14.69
C ALA A 202 3.64 26.52 -13.43
N ARG A 203 2.95 26.62 -12.28
CA ARG A 203 3.57 27.06 -11.02
C ARG A 203 4.68 26.08 -10.60
N GLU A 204 5.88 26.62 -10.42
CA GLU A 204 7.07 25.84 -10.08
C GLU A 204 7.01 25.32 -8.64
N ASN A 205 7.27 24.03 -8.45
CA ASN A 205 7.44 23.39 -7.14
C ASN A 205 6.26 23.60 -6.18
N VAL A 206 5.04 23.68 -6.72
CA VAL A 206 3.79 23.69 -5.95
C VAL A 206 3.09 22.35 -6.12
N ASP A 207 2.68 21.75 -4.99
CA ASP A 207 1.97 20.48 -5.01
C ASP A 207 0.70 20.57 -5.87
N PHE A 208 0.44 19.54 -6.68
CA PHE A 208 -0.67 19.54 -7.62
C PHE A 208 -2.03 19.73 -6.93
N THR A 209 -2.22 19.23 -5.69
CA THR A 209 -3.47 19.43 -4.97
C THR A 209 -3.69 20.90 -4.60
N GLU A 210 -2.62 21.63 -4.27
CA GLU A 210 -2.67 23.08 -4.07
C GLU A 210 -2.97 23.81 -5.38
N VAL A 211 -2.33 23.42 -6.48
CA VAL A 211 -2.61 23.99 -7.82
C VAL A 211 -4.10 23.88 -8.15
N PHE A 212 -4.70 22.70 -8.00
CA PHE A 212 -6.11 22.49 -8.31
C PHE A 212 -7.08 23.11 -7.30
N ARG A 213 -6.70 23.22 -6.02
CA ARG A 213 -7.44 24.01 -5.03
C ARG A 213 -7.52 25.47 -5.43
N ASP A 214 -6.40 26.06 -5.86
CA ASP A 214 -6.35 27.47 -6.23
C ASP A 214 -7.10 27.73 -7.55
N ILE A 215 -7.04 26.80 -8.51
CA ILE A 215 -7.91 26.85 -9.72
C ILE A 215 -9.39 26.85 -9.31
N THR A 216 -9.79 25.96 -8.39
CA THR A 216 -11.17 25.87 -7.91
C THR A 216 -11.63 27.20 -7.29
N ASN A 217 -10.80 27.79 -6.44
CA ASN A 217 -11.08 29.08 -5.79
C ASN A 217 -11.20 30.23 -6.79
N ASP A 218 -10.28 30.30 -7.75
CA ASP A 218 -10.27 31.33 -8.79
C ASP A 218 -11.51 31.25 -9.69
N VAL A 219 -11.88 30.05 -10.16
CA VAL A 219 -13.08 29.82 -10.97
C VAL A 219 -14.36 30.14 -10.20
N TYR A 220 -14.46 29.70 -8.94
CA TYR A 220 -15.63 29.99 -8.10
C TYR A 220 -15.82 31.50 -7.88
N LYS A 221 -14.72 32.23 -7.72
CA LYS A 221 -14.72 33.69 -7.53
C LYS A 221 -15.12 34.44 -8.81
N GLU A 222 -14.52 34.12 -9.95
CA GLU A 222 -14.77 34.81 -11.22
C GLU A 222 -16.10 34.40 -11.86
N GLY A 223 -16.50 33.12 -11.72
CA GLY A 223 -17.76 32.57 -12.22
C GLY A 223 -19.00 33.02 -11.44
N SER A 224 -18.90 34.12 -10.70
CA SER A 224 -19.98 34.67 -9.85
C SER A 224 -20.60 33.63 -8.91
N ARG A 225 -19.77 32.68 -8.42
CA ARG A 225 -20.16 31.56 -7.56
C ARG A 225 -21.18 30.58 -8.17
N LYS A 226 -21.41 30.65 -9.49
CA LYS A 226 -22.31 29.74 -10.21
C LYS A 226 -21.60 28.49 -10.70
N GLN A 227 -20.32 28.59 -11.06
CA GLN A 227 -19.49 27.45 -11.44
C GLN A 227 -18.65 27.00 -10.24
N MET A 228 -18.86 25.77 -9.76
CA MET A 228 -18.13 25.20 -8.64
C MET A 228 -17.35 23.97 -9.11
N PRO A 229 -16.06 24.11 -9.49
CA PRO A 229 -15.21 22.96 -9.74
C PRO A 229 -15.13 22.08 -8.51
N PHE A 230 -14.96 20.77 -8.70
CA PHE A 230 -14.71 19.85 -7.60
C PHE A 230 -13.71 18.78 -8.02
N SER A 231 -13.02 18.24 -7.03
CA SER A 231 -11.98 17.24 -7.23
C SER A 231 -12.26 15.98 -6.42
N ILE A 232 -11.95 14.83 -6.98
CA ILE A 232 -11.88 13.55 -6.27
C ILE A 232 -10.42 13.10 -6.28
N ASN A 233 -9.81 13.07 -5.10
CA ASN A 233 -8.44 12.61 -4.94
C ASN A 233 -8.42 11.16 -4.43
N LYS A 234 -7.94 10.24 -5.25
CA LYS A 234 -7.65 8.84 -4.89
C LYS A 234 -6.17 8.50 -5.05
N PHE A 235 -5.31 9.50 -5.21
CA PHE A 235 -3.87 9.31 -5.23
C PHE A 235 -3.35 9.01 -3.81
N GLN A 236 -2.51 8.00 -3.68
CA GLN A 236 -1.86 7.58 -2.44
C GLN A 236 -0.35 7.55 -2.70
N GLY A 237 0.30 8.67 -2.43
CA GLY A 237 1.75 8.83 -2.52
C GLY A 237 2.26 9.57 -1.29
N ASN A 238 3.50 9.26 -0.88
CA ASN A 238 4.15 9.93 0.23
C ASN A 238 4.90 11.15 -0.31
N GLY A 239 4.45 12.35 0.06
CA GLY A 239 5.09 13.62 -0.31
C GLY A 239 4.40 14.37 -1.46
N PRO A 240 4.87 15.60 -1.74
CA PRO A 240 4.26 16.46 -2.74
C PRO A 240 4.56 16.00 -4.17
N VAL A 241 3.59 16.14 -5.07
CA VAL A 241 3.73 15.87 -6.52
C VAL A 241 3.64 17.18 -7.28
N TYR A 242 4.68 17.48 -8.07
CA TYR A 242 4.79 18.74 -8.80
C TYR A 242 4.51 18.57 -10.29
N LEU A 243 3.48 19.27 -10.80
CA LEU A 243 3.21 19.31 -12.25
C LEU A 243 4.34 20.03 -13.00
N ASN A 244 4.87 21.11 -12.43
CA ASN A 244 6.08 21.78 -12.89
C ASN A 244 7.16 21.74 -11.81
N GLN A 245 8.11 20.81 -11.95
CA GLN A 245 9.25 20.69 -11.04
C GLN A 245 10.44 21.41 -11.67
N VAL A 246 10.84 22.52 -11.05
CA VAL A 246 12.02 23.28 -11.46
C VAL A 246 13.10 23.08 -10.43
N ILE A 247 14.05 22.22 -10.77
CA ILE A 247 15.22 21.96 -9.94
C ILE A 247 16.20 23.09 -10.21
N LYS A 248 16.15 24.12 -9.38
CA LYS A 248 17.15 25.20 -9.46
C LYS A 248 18.52 24.60 -9.17
N PRO A 249 19.51 24.74 -10.07
CA PRO A 249 20.85 24.26 -9.82
C PRO A 249 21.39 25.03 -8.62
N VAL A 250 21.43 24.38 -7.46
CA VAL A 250 22.19 24.88 -6.33
C VAL A 250 23.64 24.92 -6.79
N LYS A 251 24.21 26.11 -6.93
CA LYS A 251 25.66 26.29 -6.98
C LYS A 251 26.15 25.77 -5.63
N PRO A 252 27.19 24.93 -5.55
CA PRO A 252 27.77 24.60 -4.25
C PRO A 252 28.34 25.90 -3.69
N GLU A 253 27.54 26.62 -2.92
CA GLU A 253 28.08 27.54 -1.94
C GLU A 253 28.86 26.67 -0.95
N PRO A 254 30.10 27.04 -0.62
CA PRO A 254 30.75 26.44 0.52
C PRO A 254 29.86 26.74 1.72
N GLN A 255 29.09 25.75 2.16
CA GLN A 255 28.31 25.95 3.37
C GLN A 255 29.31 26.18 4.51
N PRO A 256 29.03 27.17 5.38
CA PRO A 256 29.81 27.30 6.60
C PRO A 256 29.80 25.94 7.29
N LYS A 257 30.91 25.57 7.93
CA LYS A 257 30.97 24.43 8.86
C LYS A 257 29.91 24.68 9.93
N GLN A 258 28.67 24.28 9.68
CA GLN A 258 27.63 24.35 10.68
C GLN A 258 27.97 23.26 11.68
N SER A 259 28.48 23.72 12.82
CA SER A 259 28.40 22.99 14.07
C SER A 259 26.96 22.47 14.21
N PHE A 260 26.78 21.15 14.18
CA PHE A 260 25.49 20.53 14.49
C PHE A 260 25.13 20.66 15.98
N ASP A 261 26.03 21.27 16.77
CA ASP A 261 26.03 21.36 18.21
C ASP A 261 25.55 22.72 18.76
N ASP A 262 25.30 23.76 17.93
CA ASP A 262 24.92 25.12 18.43
C ASP A 262 23.42 25.49 18.34
N GLU A 263 22.97 26.08 19.46
CA GLU A 263 21.74 26.79 19.90
C GLU A 263 20.34 26.19 19.66
N TRP A 264 19.60 26.03 20.77
CA TRP A 264 18.29 25.42 20.89
C TRP A 264 17.37 26.32 21.75
N ASP A 265 16.14 26.56 21.30
CA ASP A 265 15.11 27.34 22.01
C ASP A 265 14.12 26.38 22.72
N GLU A 266 13.63 26.74 23.91
CA GLU A 266 12.78 25.97 24.84
C GLU A 266 11.53 25.35 24.17
N LYS A 267 11.02 25.93 23.06
CA LYS A 267 9.88 25.38 22.29
C LYS A 267 10.18 24.04 21.60
N SER A 268 11.44 23.65 21.52
CA SER A 268 11.92 22.44 20.84
C SER A 268 11.81 21.17 21.70
N GLU A 269 11.57 21.32 23.00
CA GLU A 269 11.69 20.27 24.02
C GLU A 269 10.56 19.24 24.01
N GLY A 270 9.33 19.68 23.74
CA GLY A 270 8.19 18.77 23.55
C GLY A 270 8.29 17.87 22.31
N ASN A 271 9.02 18.28 21.27
CA ASN A 271 9.20 17.51 20.04
C ASN A 271 10.34 16.47 20.18
N LEU A 272 11.28 16.70 21.08
CA LEU A 272 12.43 15.82 21.30
C LEU A 272 12.03 14.49 21.96
N GLU A 273 11.18 14.50 22.97
CA GLU A 273 10.74 13.27 23.64
C GLU A 273 9.91 12.37 22.72
N LEU A 274 9.07 12.97 21.87
CA LEU A 274 8.35 12.24 20.81
C LEU A 274 9.33 11.65 19.78
N THR A 275 10.33 12.43 19.36
CA THR A 275 11.38 11.96 18.44
C THR A 275 12.21 10.82 19.05
N LYS A 276 12.63 10.95 20.32
CA LYS A 276 13.34 9.90 21.06
C LYS A 276 12.51 8.62 21.14
N LYS A 277 11.21 8.74 21.46
CA LYS A 277 10.30 7.60 21.52
C LYS A 277 10.16 6.90 20.16
N ALA A 278 10.00 7.67 19.07
CA ALA A 278 9.93 7.12 17.72
C ALA A 278 11.25 6.42 17.31
N HIS A 279 12.40 7.03 17.58
CA HIS A 279 13.71 6.42 17.31
C HIS A 279 13.95 5.17 18.18
N ALA A 280 13.50 5.16 19.43
CA ALA A 280 13.59 4.00 20.32
C ALA A 280 12.73 2.84 19.82
N GLN A 281 11.53 3.10 19.29
CA GLN A 281 10.67 2.09 18.70
C GLN A 281 11.30 1.47 17.44
N ILE A 282 11.79 2.30 16.52
CA ILE A 282 12.49 1.84 15.31
C ILE A 282 13.73 1.02 15.67
N LYS A 283 14.52 1.52 16.64
CA LYS A 283 15.70 0.82 17.15
C LYS A 283 15.33 -0.53 17.75
N ALA A 284 14.30 -0.58 18.62
CA ALA A 284 13.86 -1.81 19.27
C ALA A 284 13.39 -2.86 18.26
N TYR A 285 12.83 -2.45 17.13
CA TYR A 285 12.44 -3.35 16.05
C TYR A 285 13.66 -3.88 15.29
N TYR A 286 14.48 -2.99 14.70
CA TYR A 286 15.60 -3.41 13.84
C TYR A 286 16.79 -4.02 14.59
N ASP A 287 17.01 -3.67 15.86
CA ASP A 287 18.12 -4.24 16.64
C ASP A 287 17.88 -5.72 17.02
N ASN A 288 16.64 -6.21 16.96
CA ASN A 288 16.34 -7.63 17.17
C ASN A 288 16.75 -8.51 15.99
N PHE A 289 17.12 -7.91 14.85
CA PHE A 289 17.53 -8.67 13.69
C PHE A 289 18.91 -9.30 13.92
N PRO A 290 19.14 -10.53 13.43
CA PRO A 290 20.43 -11.18 13.54
C PRO A 290 21.49 -10.50 12.66
N SER A 291 22.76 -10.56 13.06
CA SER A 291 23.87 -10.17 12.18
C SER A 291 24.03 -11.17 11.02
N ILE A 292 24.72 -10.79 9.96
CA ILE A 292 25.07 -11.71 8.86
C ILE A 292 25.85 -12.92 9.41
N GLU A 293 26.84 -12.68 10.28
CA GLU A 293 27.59 -13.75 10.94
C GLU A 293 26.68 -14.69 11.72
N ASP A 294 25.72 -14.15 12.49
CA ASP A 294 24.82 -14.96 13.31
C ASP A 294 23.98 -15.93 12.49
N VAL A 295 23.48 -15.49 11.33
CA VAL A 295 22.61 -16.33 10.49
C VAL A 295 23.40 -17.34 9.66
N MET A 296 24.61 -16.97 9.23
CA MET A 296 25.48 -17.83 8.43
C MET A 296 26.22 -18.87 9.26
N ASN A 297 26.34 -18.67 10.58
CA ASN A 297 27.01 -19.60 11.47
C ASN A 297 26.11 -20.79 11.86
N ASP A 298 25.99 -21.73 10.93
CA ASP A 298 25.30 -23.01 11.12
C ASP A 298 25.94 -23.92 12.20
N LYS A 299 27.12 -23.55 12.73
CA LYS A 299 27.83 -24.29 13.79
C LYS A 299 27.46 -23.84 15.20
N LYS A 300 26.64 -22.80 15.35
CA LYS A 300 26.13 -22.38 16.66
C LYS A 300 25.40 -23.54 17.36
N PRO A 301 25.62 -23.75 18.67
CA PRO A 301 24.91 -24.80 19.44
C PRO A 301 23.40 -24.73 19.26
N GLU A 302 22.82 -23.52 19.33
CA GLU A 302 21.39 -23.25 19.22
C GLU A 302 20.84 -23.67 17.85
N MET A 303 21.60 -23.42 16.77
CA MET A 303 21.24 -23.83 15.40
C MET A 303 21.26 -25.34 15.24
N LYS A 304 22.31 -26.00 15.76
CA LYS A 304 22.43 -27.46 15.73
C LYS A 304 21.32 -28.13 16.53
N GLU A 305 20.99 -27.58 17.70
CA GLU A 305 19.92 -28.07 18.55
C GLU A 305 18.55 -27.86 17.93
N ALA A 306 18.30 -26.70 17.29
CA ALA A 306 17.06 -26.45 16.57
C ALA A 306 16.89 -27.39 15.37
N LYS A 307 17.95 -27.64 14.60
CA LYS A 307 17.92 -28.65 13.53
C LYS A 307 17.63 -30.04 14.09
N ALA A 308 18.32 -30.47 15.15
CA ALA A 308 18.06 -31.75 15.79
C ALA A 308 16.64 -31.86 16.36
N PHE A 309 16.11 -30.78 16.93
CA PHE A 309 14.73 -30.72 17.42
C PHE A 309 13.72 -30.80 16.27
N THR A 310 13.97 -30.05 15.20
CA THR A 310 13.19 -30.10 13.95
C THR A 310 13.17 -31.51 13.38
N ASP A 311 14.34 -32.15 13.27
CA ASP A 311 14.48 -33.52 12.78
C ASP A 311 13.75 -34.51 13.69
N SER A 312 13.82 -34.34 15.01
CA SER A 312 13.09 -35.18 15.97
C SER A 312 11.57 -35.16 15.76
N ILE A 313 11.04 -34.11 15.13
CA ILE A 313 9.63 -33.97 14.78
C ILE A 313 9.38 -34.43 13.34
N LEU A 314 10.18 -33.96 12.38
CA LEU A 314 9.90 -34.04 10.94
C LEU A 314 10.51 -35.26 10.23
N GLN A 315 11.46 -35.97 10.86
CA GLN A 315 12.09 -37.15 10.26
C GLN A 315 11.11 -38.34 10.16
N SER A 316 10.15 -38.43 11.06
CA SER A 316 9.11 -39.46 11.06
C SER A 316 7.83 -38.96 10.41
N VAL A 317 7.24 -39.78 9.53
CA VAL A 317 5.91 -39.50 8.96
C VAL A 317 4.89 -39.45 10.12
N PRO A 318 4.09 -38.37 10.25
CA PRO A 318 3.18 -38.19 11.37
C PRO A 318 1.99 -39.16 11.28
N SER A 319 1.33 -39.41 12.42
CA SER A 319 0.15 -40.28 12.49
C SER A 319 -1.04 -39.75 11.67
N GLY A 320 -1.12 -38.42 11.51
CA GLY A 320 -2.28 -37.72 10.96
C GLY A 320 -3.34 -37.39 12.01
N ASN A 321 -3.13 -37.77 13.27
CA ASN A 321 -3.99 -37.38 14.37
C ASN A 321 -3.75 -35.92 14.77
N VAL A 322 -4.79 -35.09 14.65
CA VAL A 322 -4.73 -33.64 14.94
C VAL A 322 -4.57 -33.31 16.42
N THR A 323 -4.59 -34.28 17.34
CA THR A 323 -4.26 -34.05 18.76
C THR A 323 -2.78 -34.25 19.08
N GLU A 324 -1.99 -34.76 18.14
CA GLU A 324 -0.56 -34.99 18.31
C GLU A 324 0.26 -33.82 17.76
N GLY A 325 1.18 -33.29 18.58
CA GLY A 325 2.01 -32.13 18.21
C GLY A 325 2.86 -32.35 16.94
N ALA A 326 3.30 -33.59 16.70
CA ALA A 326 4.06 -33.92 15.49
C ALA A 326 3.24 -33.73 14.20
N THR A 327 1.97 -34.14 14.20
CA THR A 327 1.06 -33.90 13.07
C THR A 327 0.90 -32.40 12.84
N VAL A 328 0.73 -31.62 13.91
CA VAL A 328 0.58 -30.17 13.79
C VAL A 328 1.82 -29.49 13.26
N CYS A 329 3.01 -29.85 13.73
CA CYS A 329 4.25 -29.30 13.18
C CYS A 329 4.41 -29.60 11.69
N HIS A 330 4.03 -30.80 11.24
CA HIS A 330 4.03 -31.12 9.80
C HIS A 330 3.03 -30.28 9.01
N VAL A 331 1.82 -30.07 9.54
CA VAL A 331 0.82 -29.20 8.93
C VAL A 331 1.33 -27.76 8.86
N LEU A 332 1.87 -27.21 9.95
CA LEU A 332 2.44 -25.86 9.98
C LEU A 332 3.62 -25.71 9.01
N LYS A 333 4.53 -26.69 8.97
CA LYS A 333 5.65 -26.72 8.04
C LYS A 333 5.17 -26.70 6.58
N ASN A 334 4.24 -27.58 6.21
CA ASN A 334 3.70 -27.61 4.85
C ASN A 334 2.88 -26.37 4.51
N MET A 335 2.27 -25.73 5.51
CA MET A 335 1.55 -24.47 5.36
C MET A 335 2.50 -23.27 5.12
N LEU A 336 3.72 -23.32 5.66
CA LEU A 336 4.76 -22.28 5.51
C LEU A 336 5.68 -22.48 4.30
N GLN A 337 5.66 -23.64 3.65
CA GLN A 337 6.55 -23.94 2.53
C GLN A 337 6.19 -23.13 1.27
N ALA A 338 6.89 -21.99 1.10
CA ALA A 338 7.23 -21.50 -0.23
C ALA A 338 8.29 -22.41 -0.84
N GLN A 339 8.17 -22.76 -2.13
CA GLN A 339 8.99 -23.80 -2.77
C GLN A 339 10.48 -23.65 -2.41
N ASN A 340 11.07 -24.71 -1.82
CA ASN A 340 12.50 -24.89 -1.50
C ASN A 340 13.12 -24.16 -0.30
N ILE A 341 12.35 -23.73 0.71
CA ILE A 341 12.93 -23.17 1.96
C ILE A 341 12.74 -24.13 3.15
N GLU A 342 13.82 -24.39 3.89
CA GLU A 342 13.80 -25.16 5.15
C GLU A 342 13.11 -24.37 6.26
N CYS A 343 12.17 -24.98 6.99
CA CYS A 343 11.52 -24.40 8.16
C CYS A 343 12.04 -25.09 9.42
N LEU A 344 12.55 -24.31 10.39
CA LEU A 344 13.00 -24.83 11.67
C LEU A 344 11.93 -24.71 12.76
N PHE A 345 11.91 -25.67 13.67
CA PHE A 345 11.23 -25.58 14.96
C PHE A 345 12.27 -25.49 16.07
N TYR A 346 11.99 -24.66 17.07
CA TYR A 346 12.82 -24.58 18.28
C TYR A 346 11.94 -24.24 19.49
N ASP A 347 12.52 -24.32 20.68
CA ASP A 347 11.84 -24.02 21.94
C ASP A 347 12.70 -23.03 22.74
N SER A 348 12.27 -21.77 22.80
CA SER A 348 13.04 -20.72 23.49
C SER A 348 13.06 -20.85 25.01
N THR A 349 12.16 -21.63 25.62
CA THR A 349 12.15 -21.86 27.08
C THR A 349 13.40 -22.57 27.57
N HIS A 350 14.16 -23.19 26.64
CA HIS A 350 15.42 -23.84 26.90
C HIS A 350 16.63 -22.95 26.53
N GLY A 351 16.46 -21.62 26.55
CA GLY A 351 17.53 -20.65 26.31
C GLY A 351 17.95 -20.51 24.85
N LYS A 352 17.10 -20.94 23.91
CA LYS A 352 17.38 -20.93 22.47
C LYS A 352 16.79 -19.68 21.84
N ASP A 353 17.62 -18.87 21.19
CA ASP A 353 17.17 -17.74 20.39
C ASP A 353 17.75 -17.86 18.98
N LEU A 354 16.87 -17.99 17.98
CA LEU A 354 17.24 -18.01 16.57
C LEU A 354 17.00 -16.64 15.91
N HIS A 355 16.87 -15.58 16.72
CA HIS A 355 16.45 -14.24 16.29
C HIS A 355 15.12 -14.30 15.54
N ASP A 356 14.13 -14.83 16.26
CA ASP A 356 12.77 -15.19 15.88
C ASP A 356 12.26 -14.65 14.53
N SER A 357 12.02 -15.55 13.59
CA SER A 357 11.30 -15.22 12.36
C SER A 357 9.79 -15.31 12.51
N SER A 358 9.27 -16.01 13.53
CA SER A 358 7.84 -16.27 13.74
C SER A 358 7.05 -14.99 13.94
N GLY A 359 7.59 -14.04 14.71
CA GLY A 359 7.00 -12.71 14.86
C GLY A 359 7.09 -11.79 13.66
N ILE A 360 7.86 -12.19 12.65
CA ILE A 360 8.12 -11.44 11.44
C ILE A 360 7.66 -12.23 10.20
N LEU A 361 7.02 -13.40 10.39
CA LEU A 361 6.49 -14.26 9.31
C LEU A 361 5.58 -13.50 8.36
N ALA A 362 4.86 -12.50 8.88
CA ALA A 362 3.99 -11.63 8.08
C ALA A 362 4.80 -10.97 6.95
N GLU A 363 6.04 -10.62 7.21
CA GLU A 363 6.95 -9.95 6.29
C GLU A 363 7.56 -10.91 5.25
N ILE A 364 7.25 -12.22 5.30
CA ILE A 364 7.63 -13.12 4.21
C ILE A 364 7.06 -12.64 2.87
N SER A 365 5.87 -12.01 2.92
CA SER A 365 5.15 -11.50 1.75
C SER A 365 5.49 -10.05 1.43
N SER A 366 6.16 -9.31 2.32
CA SER A 366 6.65 -7.98 2.01
C SER A 366 7.95 -8.08 1.22
N GLN A 367 8.02 -7.36 0.09
CA GLN A 367 9.30 -7.11 -0.59
C GLN A 367 10.27 -6.30 0.28
N GLU A 368 9.75 -5.69 1.35
CA GLU A 368 10.54 -5.02 2.37
C GLU A 368 11.14 -6.06 3.32
N ARG A 369 12.22 -6.71 2.88
CA ARG A 369 13.11 -7.52 3.73
C ARG A 369 14.41 -6.73 3.91
N PRO A 370 14.46 -5.79 4.88
CA PRO A 370 15.54 -4.82 4.92
C PRO A 370 16.84 -5.42 5.46
N PHE A 371 17.93 -4.83 5.00
CA PHE A 371 19.25 -4.87 5.58
C PHE A 371 19.41 -3.69 6.53
N ILE A 372 20.19 -3.88 7.59
CA ILE A 372 20.55 -2.83 8.53
C ILE A 372 22.05 -2.64 8.48
N LEU A 373 22.49 -1.49 7.97
CA LEU A 373 23.88 -1.07 8.07
C LEU A 373 24.05 -0.32 9.39
N LYS A 374 24.91 -0.82 10.28
CA LYS A 374 25.24 -0.16 11.55
C LYS A 374 26.62 0.47 11.47
N LEU A 375 26.70 1.75 11.81
CA LEU A 375 27.95 2.53 11.79
C LEU A 375 28.24 3.11 13.17
N ASN A 376 29.51 3.15 13.59
CA ASN A 376 29.91 3.72 14.87
C ASN A 376 29.65 5.23 14.96
N SER A 377 29.71 5.93 13.83
CA SER A 377 29.35 7.35 13.71
C SER A 377 28.93 7.68 12.27
N SER A 378 28.53 8.93 12.04
CA SER A 378 28.27 9.47 10.69
C SER A 378 29.46 10.27 10.13
N ASP A 379 30.61 10.24 10.81
CA ASP A 379 31.81 10.92 10.34
C ASP A 379 32.21 10.40 8.96
N GLY A 380 32.74 11.26 8.10
CA GLY A 380 33.20 10.88 6.77
C GLY A 380 32.08 10.60 5.76
N LEU A 381 30.82 10.53 6.20
CA LEU A 381 29.68 10.46 5.29
C LEU A 381 29.40 11.83 4.67
N GLY A 382 29.14 11.86 3.36
CA GLY A 382 28.90 13.09 2.60
C GLY A 382 30.07 14.08 2.60
N GLY A 383 31.28 13.65 2.99
CA GLY A 383 32.49 14.46 3.03
C GLY A 383 32.62 15.38 4.26
N GLY A 384 31.79 15.20 5.30
CA GLY A 384 31.77 16.03 6.50
C GLY A 384 32.14 15.30 7.79
N ARG A 385 32.26 16.04 8.90
CA ARG A 385 32.23 15.47 10.26
C ARG A 385 30.79 15.32 10.71
N GLY A 386 30.51 14.23 11.40
CA GLY A 386 29.23 13.98 12.05
C GLY A 386 29.05 14.82 13.32
N PRO A 387 27.86 14.79 13.93
CA PRO A 387 27.61 15.44 15.21
C PRO A 387 28.42 14.78 16.33
N THR A 388 28.93 15.59 17.25
CA THR A 388 29.78 15.12 18.37
C THR A 388 28.98 14.76 19.63
N THR A 389 27.74 15.24 19.71
CA THR A 389 26.83 14.98 20.83
C THR A 389 25.74 13.97 20.47
N GLN A 390 25.24 13.22 21.47
CA GLN A 390 24.11 12.31 21.28
C GLN A 390 22.85 13.03 20.78
N HIS A 391 22.61 14.25 21.27
CA HIS A 391 21.51 15.10 20.82
C HIS A 391 21.69 15.53 19.36
N GLY A 392 22.90 15.95 18.98
CA GLY A 392 23.24 16.25 17.58
C GLY A 392 23.04 15.03 16.67
N ALA A 393 23.38 13.83 17.13
CA ALA A 393 23.15 12.59 16.39
C ALA A 393 21.67 12.29 16.17
N ILE A 394 20.82 12.43 17.20
CA ILE A 394 19.36 12.27 17.06
C ILE A 394 18.78 13.29 16.10
N ARG A 395 19.19 14.56 16.23
CA ARG A 395 18.79 15.64 15.33
C ARG A 395 19.19 15.33 13.89
N PHE A 396 20.42 14.87 13.68
CA PHE A 396 20.93 14.58 12.36
C PHE A 396 20.22 13.39 11.72
N ALA A 397 20.03 12.30 12.47
CA ALA A 397 19.23 11.17 12.00
C ALA A 397 17.78 11.57 11.68
N ARG A 398 17.14 12.45 12.47
CA ARG A 398 15.82 13.02 12.14
C ARG A 398 15.86 13.79 10.82
N ILE A 399 16.85 14.64 10.60
CA ILE A 399 17.02 15.40 9.34
C ILE A 399 17.17 14.44 8.14
N LEU A 400 17.95 13.37 8.29
CA LEU A 400 18.09 12.36 7.24
C LEU A 400 16.77 11.62 7.01
N THR A 401 16.08 11.19 8.07
CA THR A 401 14.78 10.52 7.97
C THR A 401 13.72 11.43 7.33
N GLU A 402 13.67 12.71 7.68
CA GLU A 402 12.80 13.68 7.01
C GLU A 402 13.21 13.90 5.56
N SER A 403 14.51 13.85 5.26
CA SER A 403 14.98 13.94 3.87
C SER A 403 14.53 12.72 3.06
N ILE A 404 14.60 11.52 3.63
CA ILE A 404 14.06 10.28 3.02
C ILE A 404 12.56 10.40 2.79
N GLN A 405 11.80 10.70 3.84
CA GLN A 405 10.32 10.77 3.79
C GLN A 405 9.81 11.83 2.82
N ASN A 406 10.52 12.95 2.70
CA ASN A 406 10.17 14.02 1.77
C ASN A 406 10.89 13.93 0.42
N ASN A 407 11.60 12.82 0.16
CA ASN A 407 12.40 12.59 -1.04
C ASN A 407 13.36 13.76 -1.39
N LYS A 408 13.91 14.40 -0.36
CA LYS A 408 14.90 15.48 -0.48
C LYS A 408 16.30 14.89 -0.66
N VAL A 409 17.02 15.39 -1.65
CA VAL A 409 18.43 15.03 -1.85
C VAL A 409 19.25 15.52 -0.66
N HIS A 410 19.89 14.58 0.04
CA HIS A 410 20.82 14.87 1.12
C HIS A 410 22.20 14.27 0.79
N PRO A 411 23.32 15.01 0.90
CA PRO A 411 24.66 14.51 0.54
C PRO A 411 25.04 13.20 1.23
N VAL A 412 24.77 13.08 2.54
CA VAL A 412 25.01 11.83 3.29
C VAL A 412 24.21 10.66 2.74
N ILE A 413 22.92 10.85 2.40
CA ILE A 413 22.10 9.77 1.85
C ILE A 413 22.63 9.33 0.49
N GLN A 414 23.03 10.28 -0.36
CA GLN A 414 23.58 10.00 -1.69
C GLN A 414 24.92 9.28 -1.63
N ASP A 415 25.78 9.66 -0.69
CA ASP A 415 27.05 8.97 -0.43
C ASP A 415 26.81 7.54 0.07
N VAL A 416 25.93 7.37 1.05
CA VAL A 416 25.55 6.04 1.57
C VAL A 416 24.95 5.17 0.47
N LEU A 417 24.04 5.69 -0.36
CA LEU A 417 23.47 4.96 -1.50
C LEU A 417 24.55 4.52 -2.50
N GLY A 418 25.54 5.37 -2.79
CA GLY A 418 26.65 5.01 -3.67
C GLY A 418 27.53 3.90 -3.10
N ARG A 419 27.90 4.01 -1.83
CA ARG A 419 28.67 2.97 -1.14
C ARG A 419 27.90 1.66 -1.04
N LEU A 420 26.60 1.71 -0.74
CA LEU A 420 25.73 0.53 -0.72
C LEU A 420 25.60 -0.10 -2.11
N SER A 421 25.44 0.71 -3.17
CA SER A 421 25.39 0.26 -4.57
C SER A 421 26.64 -0.51 -4.97
N GLU A 422 27.81 0.01 -4.59
CA GLU A 422 29.09 -0.69 -4.80
C GLU A 422 29.20 -1.97 -3.96
N ALA A 423 28.76 -1.94 -2.69
CA ALA A 423 28.84 -3.10 -1.81
C ALA A 423 27.93 -4.25 -2.25
N HIS A 424 26.73 -3.92 -2.74
CA HIS A 424 25.73 -4.86 -3.27
C HIS A 424 25.95 -5.21 -4.75
N ARG A 425 26.87 -4.52 -5.44
CA ARG A 425 27.12 -4.67 -6.89
C ARG A 425 25.84 -4.51 -7.72
N THR A 426 25.04 -3.50 -7.39
CA THR A 426 23.77 -3.19 -8.04
C THR A 426 23.61 -1.68 -8.21
N ASP A 427 22.76 -1.25 -9.13
CA ASP A 427 22.49 0.17 -9.33
C ASP A 427 21.81 0.81 -8.11
N LYS A 428 22.12 2.08 -7.84
CA LYS A 428 21.51 2.84 -6.72
C LYS A 428 19.97 2.80 -6.74
N GLU A 429 19.37 2.76 -7.93
CA GLU A 429 17.90 2.71 -8.12
C GLU A 429 17.24 1.41 -7.62
N ASN A 430 18.06 0.39 -7.36
CA ASN A 430 17.63 -0.86 -6.75
C ASN A 430 17.71 -0.81 -5.22
N ILE A 431 18.26 0.25 -4.63
CA ILE A 431 18.43 0.37 -3.18
C ILE A 431 17.51 1.46 -2.66
N ASN A 432 16.69 1.13 -1.67
CA ASN A 432 15.81 2.08 -1.00
C ASN A 432 16.14 2.17 0.48
N VAL A 433 16.63 3.32 0.94
CA VAL A 433 16.84 3.58 2.38
C VAL A 433 15.50 3.97 2.99
N ALA A 434 14.98 3.12 3.89
CA ALA A 434 13.68 3.30 4.51
C ALA A 434 13.74 4.17 5.78
N ALA A 435 14.81 4.05 6.57
CA ALA A 435 14.93 4.78 7.83
C ALA A 435 16.39 5.02 8.24
N VAL A 436 16.60 6.10 9.02
CA VAL A 436 17.84 6.36 9.76
C VAL A 436 17.52 6.52 11.23
N TYR A 437 18.26 5.82 12.10
CA TYR A 437 18.03 5.87 13.55
C TYR A 437 19.33 5.80 14.34
N VAL A 438 19.26 6.16 15.62
CA VAL A 438 20.43 6.35 16.49
C VAL A 438 20.49 5.26 17.56
N GLY A 439 21.60 4.52 17.55
CA GLY A 439 22.16 3.68 18.61
C GLY A 439 23.68 3.73 18.45
N SER A 440 24.21 2.95 17.50
CA SER A 440 25.20 3.35 16.49
C SER A 440 24.46 4.12 15.37
N PHE A 441 25.08 4.94 14.53
CA PHE A 441 24.37 5.64 13.45
C PHE A 441 23.95 4.63 12.35
N ASN A 442 22.65 4.32 12.22
CA ASN A 442 22.20 3.14 11.46
C ASN A 442 21.28 3.49 10.29
N PHE A 443 21.36 2.71 9.22
CA PHE A 443 20.51 2.78 8.03
C PHE A 443 19.75 1.48 7.82
N ALA A 444 18.42 1.53 7.78
CA ALA A 444 17.58 0.43 7.31
C ALA A 444 17.26 0.62 5.83
N TYR A 445 17.53 -0.39 5.00
CA TYR A 445 17.38 -0.28 3.55
C TYR A 445 17.00 -1.61 2.89
N THR A 446 16.34 -1.55 1.73
CA THR A 446 15.99 -2.73 0.93
C THR A 446 16.74 -2.73 -0.39
N VAL A 447 16.89 -3.92 -0.99
CA VAL A 447 17.50 -4.10 -2.31
C VAL A 447 16.53 -4.87 -3.19
N LYS A 448 16.18 -4.32 -4.36
CA LYS A 448 15.29 -4.97 -5.33
C LYS A 448 15.90 -6.29 -5.81
N ASN A 449 15.02 -7.26 -6.07
CA ASN A 449 15.38 -8.59 -6.57
C ASN A 449 16.33 -9.40 -5.66
N TRP A 450 16.44 -9.04 -4.38
CA TRP A 450 17.12 -9.90 -3.41
C TRP A 450 16.28 -11.14 -3.15
N THR A 451 16.81 -12.34 -3.43
CA THR A 451 16.09 -13.61 -3.26
C THR A 451 16.78 -14.49 -2.22
N LEU A 452 16.13 -15.57 -1.77
CA LEU A 452 16.75 -16.54 -0.87
C LEU A 452 17.94 -17.27 -1.52
N GLY A 453 17.99 -17.37 -2.85
CA GLY A 453 19.16 -17.89 -3.58
C GLY A 453 20.40 -17.00 -3.48
N THR A 454 20.27 -15.79 -2.92
CA THR A 454 21.35 -14.80 -2.79
C THR A 454 22.06 -14.89 -1.42
N VAL A 455 21.61 -15.77 -0.51
CA VAL A 455 22.17 -15.98 0.85
C VAL A 455 23.66 -16.35 0.82
N GLU A 456 24.11 -17.10 -0.19
CA GLU A 456 25.52 -17.48 -0.35
C GLU A 456 26.46 -16.27 -0.52
N SER A 457 25.94 -15.11 -0.94
CA SER A 457 26.72 -13.89 -1.13
C SER A 457 26.85 -13.02 0.13
N LEU A 458 26.15 -13.34 1.22
CA LEU A 458 26.12 -12.51 2.44
C LEU A 458 27.51 -12.28 3.07
N PRO A 459 28.42 -13.27 3.18
CA PRO A 459 29.76 -13.02 3.73
C PRO A 459 30.58 -12.04 2.89
N GLU A 460 30.45 -12.11 1.57
CA GLU A 460 31.13 -11.19 0.65
C GLU A 460 30.50 -9.78 0.73
N LEU A 461 29.18 -9.70 0.90
CA LEU A 461 28.49 -8.43 1.14
C LEU A 461 29.01 -7.75 2.42
N GLU A 462 29.10 -8.49 3.53
CA GLU A 462 29.58 -7.94 4.81
C GLU A 462 31.01 -7.39 4.68
N LYS A 463 31.89 -8.14 4.00
CA LYS A 463 33.24 -7.69 3.68
C LYS A 463 33.21 -6.40 2.84
N ASN A 464 32.39 -6.34 1.78
CA ASN A 464 32.29 -5.15 0.95
C ASN A 464 31.74 -3.95 1.75
N LEU A 465 30.77 -4.14 2.64
CA LEU A 465 30.25 -3.08 3.51
C LEU A 465 31.37 -2.54 4.42
N LYS A 466 32.18 -3.44 5.01
CA LYS A 466 33.34 -3.04 5.81
C LYS A 466 34.37 -2.26 5.00
N ASP A 467 34.61 -2.64 3.75
CA ASP A 467 35.55 -1.94 2.86
C ASP A 467 35.03 -0.56 2.41
N LYS A 468 33.71 -0.38 2.27
CA LYS A 468 33.08 0.88 1.81
C LYS A 468 32.76 1.86 2.94
N PHE A 469 32.64 1.38 4.16
CA PHE A 469 32.31 2.20 5.33
C PHE A 469 33.40 2.04 6.39
N GLU A 470 34.30 3.01 6.52
CA GLU A 470 35.33 3.01 7.58
C GLU A 470 34.71 2.96 8.99
N GLN A 471 33.48 3.49 9.12
CA GLN A 471 32.70 3.52 10.35
C GLN A 471 31.93 2.21 10.60
N PHE A 472 32.04 1.21 9.71
CA PHE A 472 31.28 -0.03 9.79
C PHE A 472 31.41 -0.68 11.18
N SER A 473 30.26 -0.95 11.78
CA SER A 473 30.16 -1.63 13.06
C SER A 473 29.63 -3.05 12.88
N ASP A 474 28.53 -3.20 12.15
CA ASP A 474 27.78 -4.44 12.03
C ASP A 474 26.81 -4.36 10.83
N ALA A 475 26.40 -5.51 10.31
CA ALA A 475 25.35 -5.62 9.31
C ALA A 475 24.31 -6.64 9.79
N LYS A 476 23.07 -6.20 9.97
CA LYS A 476 21.95 -7.08 10.31
C LYS A 476 21.08 -7.34 9.10
N ILE A 477 20.45 -8.51 9.10
CA ILE A 477 19.57 -8.93 8.03
C ILE A 477 18.23 -9.36 8.59
N HIS A 478 17.18 -9.06 7.85
CA HIS A 478 15.87 -9.57 8.15
C HIS A 478 15.89 -11.12 8.20
N PRO A 479 15.42 -11.79 9.28
CA PRO A 479 15.54 -13.26 9.46
C PRO A 479 15.01 -14.10 8.28
N LEU A 480 13.91 -13.66 7.67
CA LEU A 480 13.30 -14.33 6.51
C LEU A 480 14.07 -14.20 5.19
N LEU A 481 15.17 -13.44 5.15
CA LEU A 481 16.10 -13.51 4.01
C LEU A 481 16.84 -14.84 3.97
N CYS A 482 16.92 -15.55 5.11
CA CYS A 482 17.65 -16.80 5.22
C CYS A 482 16.75 -18.01 5.42
N ARG A 483 15.98 -18.07 6.52
CA ARG A 483 15.08 -19.20 6.77
C ARG A 483 13.95 -18.84 7.75
N PRO A 484 12.72 -19.34 7.55
CA PRO A 484 11.70 -19.33 8.59
C PRO A 484 12.06 -20.32 9.71
N ALA A 485 11.77 -19.92 10.93
CA ALA A 485 11.89 -20.62 12.19
C ALA A 485 10.65 -20.31 13.05
N PHE A 486 10.10 -21.34 13.69
CA PHE A 486 8.90 -21.25 14.51
C PHE A 486 9.22 -21.69 15.95
N ASP A 487 8.93 -20.82 16.91
CA ASP A 487 9.09 -21.13 18.33
C ASP A 487 7.87 -21.91 18.83
N ILE A 488 8.05 -23.20 19.10
CA ILE A 488 6.97 -24.04 19.60
C ILE A 488 6.54 -23.68 21.03
N SER A 489 7.34 -22.88 21.75
CA SER A 489 6.98 -22.40 23.08
C SER A 489 5.88 -21.32 23.07
N ASP A 490 5.54 -20.81 21.89
CA ASP A 490 4.35 -19.99 21.69
C ASP A 490 3.05 -20.79 21.85
N PHE A 491 3.11 -22.12 21.93
CA PHE A 491 1.96 -22.92 22.30
C PHE A 491 1.85 -23.07 23.82
N ASP A 492 0.64 -22.83 24.33
CA ASP A 492 0.26 -23.13 25.70
C ASP A 492 -0.74 -24.29 25.73
N LYS A 493 -0.30 -25.42 26.32
CA LYS A 493 -1.11 -26.62 26.46
C LYS A 493 -2.39 -26.39 27.26
N GLN A 494 -2.43 -25.40 28.16
CA GLN A 494 -3.64 -25.03 28.90
C GLN A 494 -4.76 -24.56 27.97
N GLY A 495 -4.39 -23.97 26.83
CA GLY A 495 -5.34 -23.55 25.82
C GLY A 495 -5.78 -24.67 24.88
N ASN A 496 -5.18 -25.86 24.91
CA ASN A 496 -5.53 -26.93 23.96
C ASN A 496 -6.96 -27.43 24.18
N LYS A 497 -7.72 -27.63 23.10
CA LYS A 497 -9.10 -28.13 23.18
C LYS A 497 -9.55 -28.82 21.90
N THR A 498 -10.04 -30.04 22.01
CA THR A 498 -10.78 -30.69 20.92
C THR A 498 -12.27 -30.43 21.09
N PHE A 499 -12.91 -29.90 20.05
CA PHE A 499 -14.33 -29.54 20.09
C PHE A 499 -15.18 -30.71 19.58
N PRO A 500 -16.12 -31.22 20.39
CA PRO A 500 -16.97 -32.34 19.98
C PRO A 500 -17.97 -31.93 18.90
N ASN A 501 -18.55 -32.92 18.22
CA ASN A 501 -19.74 -32.75 17.40
C ASN A 501 -21.02 -33.02 18.22
N PRO A 502 -22.15 -32.35 17.95
CA PRO A 502 -22.32 -31.24 16.99
C PRO A 502 -21.84 -29.89 17.57
N SER A 503 -21.84 -28.83 16.75
CA SER A 503 -21.60 -27.46 17.23
C SER A 503 -22.68 -26.99 18.19
N GLU A 504 -22.28 -26.18 19.16
CA GLU A 504 -23.14 -25.48 20.11
C GLU A 504 -23.00 -23.97 19.92
N THR A 505 -24.07 -23.22 20.16
CA THR A 505 -24.06 -21.74 20.04
C THR A 505 -24.25 -21.11 21.42
N TYR A 506 -23.43 -20.12 21.72
CA TYR A 506 -23.40 -19.40 22.99
C TYR A 506 -23.50 -17.89 22.75
N GLU A 507 -23.94 -17.16 23.78
CA GLU A 507 -23.88 -15.69 23.82
C GLU A 507 -22.62 -15.27 24.57
N VAL A 508 -21.64 -14.66 23.87
CA VAL A 508 -20.34 -14.26 24.42
C VAL A 508 -20.21 -12.75 24.52
N GLY A 509 -19.47 -12.27 25.52
CA GLY A 509 -19.10 -10.86 25.68
C GLY A 509 -19.58 -10.27 27.00
N PRO A 510 -19.41 -8.95 27.19
CA PRO A 510 -19.76 -8.28 28.43
C PRO A 510 -21.28 -8.33 28.67
N PRO A 511 -21.73 -8.28 29.95
CA PRO A 511 -23.14 -8.20 30.29
C PRO A 511 -23.87 -7.08 29.52
N GLY A 512 -24.99 -7.42 28.87
CA GLY A 512 -25.79 -6.47 28.09
C GLY A 512 -25.26 -6.15 26.69
N ARG A 513 -24.09 -6.68 26.29
CA ARG A 513 -23.47 -6.46 24.97
C ARG A 513 -23.01 -7.79 24.35
N THR A 514 -23.77 -8.87 24.49
CA THR A 514 -23.34 -10.19 23.99
C THR A 514 -23.52 -10.33 22.48
N GLN A 515 -22.74 -11.23 21.88
CA GLN A 515 -22.87 -11.68 20.50
C GLN A 515 -22.93 -13.20 20.44
N LYS A 516 -23.65 -13.73 19.44
CA LYS A 516 -23.66 -15.16 19.16
C LYS A 516 -22.29 -15.64 18.72
N TYR A 517 -21.93 -16.83 19.16
CA TYR A 517 -20.71 -17.54 18.78
C TYR A 517 -21.01 -19.03 18.69
N THR A 518 -20.55 -19.67 17.62
CA THR A 518 -20.75 -21.10 17.38
C THR A 518 -19.43 -21.85 17.57
N SER A 519 -19.44 -22.94 18.34
CA SER A 519 -18.23 -23.73 18.57
C SER A 519 -17.74 -24.43 17.28
N PRO A 520 -16.42 -24.56 17.08
CA PRO A 520 -15.84 -25.16 15.87
C PRO A 520 -15.84 -26.68 16.01
N ALA A 521 -17.00 -27.32 15.87
CA ALA A 521 -17.13 -28.77 16.04
C ALA A 521 -16.21 -29.57 15.10
N GLY A 522 -15.56 -30.58 15.65
CA GLY A 522 -14.59 -31.41 14.93
C GLY A 522 -13.21 -30.77 14.73
N TRP A 523 -12.98 -29.56 15.24
CA TRP A 523 -11.66 -28.92 15.22
C TRP A 523 -10.90 -29.18 16.52
N THR A 524 -9.58 -29.23 16.43
CA THR A 524 -8.67 -29.24 17.58
C THR A 524 -7.92 -27.92 17.63
N ARG A 525 -8.00 -27.23 18.77
CA ARG A 525 -7.25 -26.02 19.08
C ARG A 525 -5.93 -26.36 19.75
N TYR A 526 -4.88 -25.77 19.24
CA TYR A 526 -3.60 -25.57 19.91
C TYR A 526 -3.59 -24.17 20.50
N GLY A 527 -3.57 -24.07 21.82
CA GLY A 527 -3.62 -22.80 22.53
C GLY A 527 -2.36 -21.99 22.30
N LEU A 528 -2.48 -20.68 22.13
CA LEU A 528 -1.33 -19.79 22.05
C LEU A 528 -1.01 -19.21 23.42
N LYS A 529 0.27 -18.95 23.68
CA LYS A 529 0.77 -18.32 24.89
C LYS A 529 0.49 -16.82 24.85
N VAL A 530 -0.65 -16.45 25.44
CA VAL A 530 -1.17 -15.07 25.41
C VAL A 530 -1.31 -14.42 26.79
N ILE A 531 -1.14 -15.19 27.86
CA ILE A 531 -1.21 -14.71 29.24
C ILE A 531 0.00 -13.80 29.52
N GLY A 532 -0.26 -12.60 30.02
CA GLY A 532 0.76 -11.58 30.27
C GLY A 532 1.42 -11.02 29.01
N LYS A 533 0.88 -11.35 27.82
CA LYS A 533 1.42 -10.90 26.53
C LYS A 533 1.05 -9.44 26.24
N TYR A 534 -0.18 -9.04 26.58
CA TYR A 534 -0.74 -7.74 26.25
C TYR A 534 -0.67 -6.79 27.46
N SER A 535 -0.37 -5.50 27.22
CA SER A 535 -0.15 -4.52 28.29
C SER A 535 -1.41 -4.15 29.07
N ASP A 536 -2.59 -4.43 28.50
CA ASP A 536 -3.90 -4.19 29.12
C ASP A 536 -4.44 -5.40 29.90
N GLY A 537 -3.59 -6.42 30.11
CA GLY A 537 -3.90 -7.59 30.94
C GLY A 537 -4.65 -8.70 30.19
N ASP A 538 -5.20 -9.64 30.95
CA ASP A 538 -5.74 -10.90 30.44
C ASP A 538 -7.26 -11.05 30.58
N SER A 539 -7.97 -10.02 31.07
CA SER A 539 -9.42 -10.09 31.33
C SER A 539 -10.26 -10.35 30.07
N TRP A 540 -9.72 -10.07 28.89
CA TRP A 540 -10.32 -10.42 27.61
C TRP A 540 -10.48 -11.95 27.41
N LEU A 541 -9.73 -12.78 28.15
CA LEU A 541 -9.82 -14.25 28.17
C LEU A 541 -10.84 -14.80 29.16
N ASP A 542 -11.30 -13.99 30.13
CA ASP A 542 -12.10 -14.43 31.26
C ASP A 542 -13.42 -15.13 30.85
N PRO A 543 -14.01 -15.98 31.72
CA PRO A 543 -15.23 -16.70 31.41
C PRO A 543 -16.44 -15.79 31.15
N PHE A 544 -17.48 -16.38 30.54
CA PHE A 544 -18.69 -15.68 30.11
C PHE A 544 -19.32 -14.85 31.26
N ARG A 545 -19.57 -13.56 31.00
CA ARG A 545 -20.13 -12.50 31.88
C ARG A 545 -19.14 -11.63 32.66
N ASP A 546 -17.83 -11.80 32.49
CA ASP A 546 -16.88 -10.79 32.97
C ASP A 546 -17.02 -9.48 32.14
N PRO A 547 -17.02 -8.28 32.76
CA PRO A 547 -17.10 -7.00 32.04
C PRO A 547 -15.96 -6.76 31.04
N GLY A 548 -14.77 -7.34 31.29
CA GLY A 548 -13.60 -7.28 30.42
C GLY A 548 -13.61 -8.32 29.29
N ASN A 549 -14.62 -9.19 29.22
CA ASN A 549 -14.65 -10.31 28.29
C ASN A 549 -14.84 -9.85 26.84
N TRP A 550 -13.97 -10.31 25.94
CA TRP A 550 -14.04 -10.04 24.51
C TRP A 550 -14.90 -11.06 23.76
N TYR A 551 -15.43 -10.69 22.60
CA TYR A 551 -16.13 -11.64 21.74
C TYR A 551 -15.20 -12.75 21.24
N ARG A 552 -15.78 -13.85 20.76
CA ARG A 552 -15.03 -14.98 20.17
C ARG A 552 -15.40 -15.12 18.71
N ALA A 553 -14.41 -15.34 17.87
CA ALA A 553 -14.57 -15.47 16.44
C ALA A 553 -13.45 -16.32 15.84
N PHE A 554 -13.48 -16.44 14.51
CA PHE A 554 -12.55 -17.22 13.71
C PHE A 554 -12.01 -16.38 12.56
N HIS A 555 -10.72 -16.47 12.31
CA HIS A 555 -10.05 -15.85 11.18
C HIS A 555 -9.46 -16.94 10.28
N GLY A 556 -9.82 -16.92 9.00
CA GLY A 556 -9.37 -17.92 8.03
C GLY A 556 -7.88 -17.78 7.70
N THR A 557 -7.21 -18.89 7.34
CA THR A 557 -5.79 -18.88 6.94
C THR A 557 -5.58 -19.08 5.44
N GLY A 558 -6.65 -19.16 4.63
CA GLY A 558 -6.53 -19.36 3.19
C GLY A 558 -7.47 -18.48 2.37
N ARG A 559 -7.25 -18.45 1.05
CA ARG A 559 -8.11 -17.75 0.07
C ARG A 559 -8.45 -16.31 0.46
N ALA A 560 -7.45 -15.45 0.45
CA ALA A 560 -7.74 -14.14 -0.11
C ALA A 560 -7.79 -14.32 -1.65
N SER A 561 -8.89 -13.93 -2.28
CA SER A 561 -9.11 -14.12 -3.72
C SER A 561 -8.30 -13.09 -4.51
N ALA A 562 -7.93 -13.38 -5.76
CA ALA A 562 -7.32 -12.36 -6.64
C ALA A 562 -8.16 -11.08 -6.72
N ASP A 563 -9.49 -11.18 -6.58
CA ASP A 563 -10.42 -10.06 -6.51
C ASP A 563 -10.35 -9.27 -5.19
N ASP A 564 -10.01 -9.93 -4.07
CA ASP A 564 -9.64 -9.29 -2.80
C ASP A 564 -8.25 -8.62 -2.86
N PHE A 565 -7.52 -8.75 -3.98
CA PHE A 565 -6.19 -8.16 -4.20
C PHE A 565 -6.12 -7.22 -5.40
N ASN A 566 -7.14 -7.20 -6.27
CA ASN A 566 -7.23 -6.34 -7.45
C ASN A 566 -7.17 -4.83 -7.14
N LYS A 567 -7.23 -4.42 -5.85
CA LYS A 567 -7.08 -3.02 -5.41
C LYS A 567 -5.84 -2.76 -4.53
N SER A 568 -4.95 -3.75 -4.33
CA SER A 568 -3.70 -3.58 -3.58
C SER A 568 -2.50 -3.64 -4.53
N LYS A 569 -1.51 -2.73 -4.37
CA LYS A 569 -0.31 -2.60 -5.23
C LYS A 569 0.73 -3.73 -5.05
N GLN A 570 0.39 -4.85 -4.41
CA GLN A 570 1.31 -5.96 -4.14
C GLN A 570 0.97 -7.17 -4.99
N SER A 571 1.99 -7.87 -5.50
CA SER A 571 1.82 -9.10 -6.28
C SER A 571 1.07 -10.16 -5.48
N PHE A 572 -0.01 -10.68 -6.06
CA PHE A 572 -0.79 -11.78 -5.51
C PHE A 572 0.01 -13.09 -5.55
N ASP A 573 0.24 -13.68 -4.39
CA ASP A 573 0.64 -15.08 -4.28
C ASP A 573 -0.16 -15.76 -3.15
N GLN A 574 -1.04 -16.67 -3.55
CA GLN A 574 -1.87 -17.46 -2.63
C GLN A 574 -1.04 -18.27 -1.64
N GLN A 575 0.25 -18.50 -1.93
CA GLN A 575 1.20 -19.19 -1.08
C GLN A 575 1.42 -18.49 0.27
N TYR A 576 1.19 -17.17 0.38
CA TYR A 576 1.51 -16.42 1.59
C TYR A 576 0.34 -16.12 2.53
N ALA A 577 -0.91 -16.37 2.12
CA ALA A 577 -2.08 -16.15 2.99
C ALA A 577 -2.00 -16.91 4.33
N PRO A 578 -1.51 -18.17 4.37
CA PRO A 578 -1.32 -18.85 5.64
C PRO A 578 -0.21 -18.25 6.51
N VAL A 579 0.78 -17.62 5.89
CA VAL A 579 1.88 -16.97 6.60
C VAL A 579 1.43 -15.65 7.23
N ASP A 580 0.63 -14.85 6.52
CA ASP A 580 0.00 -13.64 7.06
C ASP A 580 -0.90 -13.96 8.27
N ALA A 581 -1.62 -15.08 8.23
CA ALA A 581 -2.42 -15.54 9.35
C ALA A 581 -1.54 -15.98 10.53
N LEU A 582 -0.51 -16.81 10.32
CA LEU A 582 0.36 -17.26 11.40
C LEU A 582 1.17 -16.14 12.05
N ALA A 583 1.56 -15.12 11.30
CA ALA A 583 2.32 -14.00 11.85
C ALA A 583 1.60 -13.21 12.96
N SER A 584 0.27 -13.27 12.97
CA SER A 584 -0.55 -12.63 14.01
C SER A 584 -0.33 -13.23 15.42
N ILE A 585 0.29 -14.42 15.51
CA ILE A 585 0.56 -15.13 16.77
C ILE A 585 1.52 -14.35 17.69
N TYR A 586 2.33 -13.44 17.16
CA TYR A 586 3.32 -12.68 17.92
C TYR A 586 2.83 -11.25 18.26
N LYS A 587 3.65 -10.22 18.05
CA LYS A 587 3.44 -8.83 18.50
C LYS A 587 2.98 -7.86 17.41
N THR A 588 3.11 -8.19 16.14
CA THR A 588 2.77 -7.25 15.04
C THR A 588 1.26 -7.14 14.79
N GLY A 589 0.45 -7.96 15.48
CA GLY A 589 -1.01 -7.93 15.39
C GLY A 589 -1.53 -8.43 14.05
N PHE A 590 -2.85 -8.34 13.87
CA PHE A 590 -3.45 -8.65 12.57
C PHE A 590 -3.12 -7.58 11.54
N ARG A 591 -2.83 -7.97 10.30
CA ARG A 591 -2.82 -7.01 9.19
C ARG A 591 -4.27 -6.69 8.78
N PRO A 592 -4.66 -5.42 8.66
CA PRO A 592 -5.94 -5.07 8.06
C PRO A 592 -6.04 -5.68 6.65
N ALA A 593 -7.24 -6.08 6.25
CA ALA A 593 -7.47 -6.56 4.90
C ALA A 593 -7.05 -5.49 3.89
N ARG A 594 -6.27 -5.91 2.89
CA ARG A 594 -5.68 -5.02 1.87
C ARG A 594 -6.75 -4.47 0.92
N VAL A 595 -7.90 -5.12 0.82
CA VAL A 595 -9.11 -4.66 0.13
C VAL A 595 -10.34 -4.97 0.99
N ALA A 596 -11.29 -4.02 1.00
CA ALA A 596 -12.39 -4.00 1.94
C ALA A 596 -13.75 -4.09 1.22
N ALA A 597 -14.40 -5.26 1.25
CA ALA A 597 -15.80 -5.40 0.81
C ALA A 597 -16.79 -4.81 1.84
N PHE A 598 -16.41 -4.78 3.12
CA PHE A 598 -17.27 -4.35 4.23
C PHE A 598 -16.64 -3.28 5.13
N GLY A 599 -15.55 -2.63 4.67
CA GLY A 599 -14.79 -1.63 5.43
C GLY A 599 -13.34 -2.06 5.66
N SER A 600 -12.45 -1.07 5.84
CA SER A 600 -11.04 -1.34 6.13
C SER A 600 -10.93 -1.96 7.53
N GLY A 601 -10.23 -3.08 7.65
CA GLY A 601 -10.10 -3.78 8.93
C GLY A 601 -9.81 -5.25 8.78
N VAL A 602 -9.70 -5.94 9.90
CA VAL A 602 -9.46 -7.39 10.00
C VAL A 602 -10.80 -8.12 10.02
N TYR A 603 -10.94 -9.11 9.16
CA TYR A 603 -12.19 -9.84 8.98
C TYR A 603 -12.19 -11.11 9.82
N CYS A 604 -13.25 -11.32 10.57
CA CYS A 604 -13.46 -12.56 11.31
C CYS A 604 -14.95 -12.93 11.33
N SER A 605 -15.26 -14.15 11.76
CA SER A 605 -16.63 -14.65 11.84
C SER A 605 -16.93 -15.25 13.20
N PRO A 606 -18.10 -15.02 13.82
CA PRO A 606 -18.54 -15.76 15.00
C PRO A 606 -18.93 -17.22 14.71
N ASP A 607 -19.20 -17.55 13.44
CA ASP A 607 -19.56 -18.89 12.98
C ASP A 607 -18.37 -19.49 12.21
N PRO A 608 -17.79 -20.63 12.66
CA PRO A 608 -16.61 -21.24 12.05
C PRO A 608 -16.89 -21.86 10.68
N THR A 609 -18.16 -22.17 10.36
CA THR A 609 -18.53 -22.75 9.07
C THR A 609 -18.37 -21.76 7.92
N PHE A 610 -18.47 -20.46 8.21
CA PHE A 610 -18.28 -19.41 7.22
C PHE A 610 -16.83 -19.33 6.72
N PRO A 611 -15.79 -19.14 7.58
CA PRO A 611 -14.41 -19.18 7.14
C PRO A 611 -14.01 -20.56 6.63
N GLU A 612 -14.48 -21.67 7.24
CA GLU A 612 -14.16 -23.03 6.75
C GLU A 612 -14.51 -23.22 5.26
N LYS A 613 -15.66 -22.70 4.81
CA LYS A 613 -16.12 -22.87 3.42
C LYS A 613 -15.41 -21.96 2.42
N LYS A 614 -15.03 -20.75 2.84
CA LYS A 614 -14.64 -19.67 1.92
C LYS A 614 -13.19 -19.21 2.08
N TYR A 615 -12.66 -19.24 3.29
CA TYR A 615 -11.43 -18.54 3.69
C TYR A 615 -10.43 -19.45 4.44
N VAL A 616 -10.58 -20.77 4.28
CA VAL A 616 -9.64 -21.74 4.83
C VAL A 616 -9.05 -22.58 3.69
N GLY A 617 -7.72 -22.59 3.63
CA GLY A 617 -6.97 -23.39 2.68
C GLY A 617 -6.84 -24.84 3.12
N VAL A 618 -6.49 -25.72 2.17
CA VAL A 618 -6.18 -27.12 2.45
C VAL A 618 -4.68 -27.32 2.39
N VAL A 619 -4.12 -27.89 3.46
CA VAL A 619 -2.72 -28.27 3.58
C VAL A 619 -2.63 -29.78 3.42
N GLN A 620 -1.90 -30.24 2.41
CA GLN A 620 -1.62 -31.66 2.22
C GLN A 620 -0.45 -32.09 3.09
N CYS A 621 -0.58 -33.23 3.76
CA CYS A 621 0.51 -33.85 4.51
C CYS A 621 0.48 -35.36 4.28
N ASP A 622 1.66 -35.93 4.01
CA ASP A 622 1.83 -37.38 4.01
C ASP A 622 1.82 -37.87 5.47
N THR A 623 1.02 -38.88 5.76
CA THR A 623 0.84 -39.46 7.11
C THR A 623 1.02 -40.96 7.06
N GLN A 624 1.11 -41.61 8.22
CA GLN A 624 1.17 -43.07 8.34
C GLN A 624 -0.04 -43.77 7.71
N GLN A 625 -1.16 -43.06 7.57
CA GLN A 625 -2.40 -43.54 6.95
C GLN A 625 -2.52 -43.10 5.47
N GLY A 626 -1.42 -42.65 4.87
CA GLY A 626 -1.38 -42.08 3.52
C GLY A 626 -1.52 -40.56 3.52
N ARG A 627 -1.67 -39.97 2.34
CA ARG A 627 -1.80 -38.52 2.19
C ARG A 627 -3.15 -38.03 2.71
N LYS A 628 -3.12 -37.11 3.66
CA LYS A 628 -4.30 -36.47 4.24
C LYS A 628 -4.34 -34.98 3.94
N ASN A 629 -5.54 -34.43 3.96
CA ASN A 629 -5.83 -33.01 3.81
C ASN A 629 -6.16 -32.43 5.18
N PHE A 630 -5.56 -31.32 5.54
CA PHE A 630 -5.82 -30.60 6.78
C PHE A 630 -6.29 -29.19 6.47
N LYS A 631 -7.16 -28.68 7.33
CA LYS A 631 -7.65 -27.30 7.32
C LYS A 631 -7.11 -26.59 8.55
N CYS A 632 -6.77 -25.31 8.39
CA CYS A 632 -6.27 -24.47 9.48
C CYS A 632 -7.08 -23.16 9.55
N MET A 633 -7.32 -22.65 10.74
CA MET A 633 -7.81 -21.28 10.96
C MET A 633 -7.39 -20.80 12.34
N LEU A 634 -7.45 -19.50 12.59
CA LEU A 634 -7.18 -18.95 13.91
C LEU A 634 -8.48 -18.83 14.71
N GLN A 635 -8.40 -19.11 15.99
CA GLN A 635 -9.39 -18.68 16.96
C GLN A 635 -8.96 -17.35 17.57
N VAL A 636 -9.87 -16.38 17.53
CA VAL A 636 -9.58 -14.98 17.86
C VAL A 636 -10.56 -14.42 18.87
N ALA A 637 -10.07 -13.53 19.72
CA ALA A 637 -10.86 -12.71 20.61
C ALA A 637 -10.96 -11.30 20.01
N VAL A 638 -12.13 -10.67 20.11
CA VAL A 638 -12.41 -9.37 19.48
C VAL A 638 -12.97 -8.39 20.49
N SER A 639 -12.36 -7.21 20.58
CA SER A 639 -12.80 -6.11 21.43
C SER A 639 -14.24 -5.70 21.08
N PRO A 640 -15.16 -5.66 22.05
CA PRO A 640 -16.53 -5.19 21.84
C PRO A 640 -16.63 -3.75 21.34
N ASP A 641 -15.61 -2.93 21.58
CA ASP A 641 -15.57 -1.51 21.20
C ASP A 641 -14.92 -1.28 19.82
N GLY A 642 -14.14 -2.24 19.33
CA GLY A 642 -13.36 -2.12 18.09
C GLY A 642 -13.97 -2.82 16.86
N VAL A 643 -15.17 -3.40 16.99
CA VAL A 643 -15.76 -4.28 15.98
C VAL A 643 -17.07 -3.74 15.39
N VAL A 644 -17.18 -3.85 14.07
CA VAL A 644 -18.42 -3.62 13.33
C VAL A 644 -18.99 -4.96 12.89
N CYS A 645 -20.12 -5.35 13.47
CA CYS A 645 -20.90 -6.51 13.02
C CYS A 645 -21.67 -6.12 11.75
N THR A 646 -21.35 -6.73 10.62
CA THR A 646 -22.00 -6.37 9.35
C THR A 646 -23.44 -6.87 9.28
N SER A 647 -24.20 -6.43 8.27
CA SER A 647 -25.55 -6.94 8.00
C SER A 647 -25.55 -8.44 7.66
N ASP A 648 -24.46 -8.96 7.11
CA ASP A 648 -24.16 -10.39 7.10
C ASP A 648 -23.63 -10.78 8.49
N LYS A 649 -24.49 -11.38 9.31
CA LYS A 649 -24.20 -11.71 10.72
C LYS A 649 -22.99 -12.65 10.90
N ASN A 650 -22.44 -13.19 9.81
CA ASN A 650 -21.25 -14.05 9.82
C ASN A 650 -19.95 -13.30 9.46
N ILE A 651 -19.98 -11.97 9.28
CA ILE A 651 -18.78 -11.17 9.01
C ILE A 651 -18.70 -10.03 10.02
N TRP A 652 -17.59 -9.99 10.74
CA TRP A 652 -17.17 -8.92 11.63
C TRP A 652 -15.93 -8.23 11.08
N VAL A 653 -15.93 -6.90 11.12
CA VAL A 653 -14.83 -6.06 10.66
C VAL A 653 -14.24 -5.32 11.85
N VAL A 654 -12.98 -5.60 12.16
CA VAL A 654 -12.23 -4.96 13.24
C VAL A 654 -11.31 -3.90 12.65
N SER A 655 -11.61 -2.62 12.86
CA SER A 655 -10.93 -1.54 12.12
C SER A 655 -9.48 -1.35 12.56
N ASN A 656 -9.19 -1.61 13.83
CA ASN A 656 -7.87 -1.48 14.42
C ASN A 656 -7.31 -2.87 14.78
N PRO A 657 -6.13 -3.26 14.29
CA PRO A 657 -5.47 -4.52 14.63
C PRO A 657 -5.33 -4.82 16.13
N GLU A 658 -5.20 -3.80 16.97
CA GLU A 658 -5.06 -3.96 18.43
C GLU A 658 -6.34 -4.51 19.10
N ASP A 659 -7.49 -4.35 18.43
CA ASP A 659 -8.81 -4.77 18.89
C ASP A 659 -9.15 -6.23 18.56
N ILE A 660 -8.19 -7.00 18.03
CA ILE A 660 -8.36 -8.41 17.72
C ILE A 660 -7.09 -9.20 18.07
N ARG A 661 -7.26 -10.32 18.79
CA ARG A 661 -6.15 -11.11 19.35
C ARG A 661 -6.31 -12.58 19.02
N PRO A 662 -5.33 -13.24 18.38
CA PRO A 662 -5.37 -14.68 18.25
C PRO A 662 -5.00 -15.31 19.59
N TYR A 663 -5.67 -16.41 19.94
CA TYR A 663 -5.37 -17.17 21.15
C TYR A 663 -5.36 -18.69 20.91
N GLY A 664 -5.57 -19.13 19.68
CA GLY A 664 -5.43 -20.53 19.30
C GLY A 664 -5.33 -20.74 17.80
N ILE A 665 -4.62 -21.79 17.39
CA ILE A 665 -4.66 -22.32 16.02
C ILE A 665 -5.60 -23.52 16.02
N LEU A 666 -6.61 -23.51 15.16
CA LEU A 666 -7.54 -24.61 14.95
C LEU A 666 -7.09 -25.44 13.75
N ILE A 667 -7.02 -26.76 13.94
CA ILE A 667 -6.66 -27.74 12.92
C ILE A 667 -7.71 -28.83 12.87
N LYS A 668 -8.08 -29.24 11.66
CA LYS A 668 -9.06 -30.28 11.39
C LYS A 668 -8.67 -31.09 10.15
N GLU A 669 -8.92 -32.40 10.16
CA GLU A 669 -8.83 -33.23 8.95
C GLU A 669 -10.00 -32.87 8.01
N ALA A 670 -9.67 -32.57 6.75
CA ALA A 670 -10.50 -31.78 5.82
C ALA A 670 -11.77 -32.47 5.32
#